data_AF-A0A8H5STN5-F1
#
_entry.id   AF-A0A8H5STN5-F1
#
_cell.length_a   1.000
_cell.length_b   1.000
_cell.length_c   1.000
_cell.angle_alpha   90.00
_cell.angle_beta   90.00
_cell.angle_gamma   90.00
#
_symmetry.space_group_name_H-M   'P 1'
#
loop_
_entity.id
_entity.type
_entity.pdbx_description
1 polymer ?
#
loop_
_entity_poly.entity_id
_entity_poly.type
_entity_poly.pdbx_seq_one_letter_code
_entity_poly.pdbx_strand_id
1 'polypeptide(L)'
;MSKRPEHNRTGSGNDHRPTQPSALRQALSAQGRTETEQSSPGNPGSPTSAPVASPPDSPGHRPGATINEIFANESTPLIDGSNNKAHTRRGSVHPAHPGVCGHGTFSPRPMSPTLTMRSTDEDGSETAGSGTHIPVLDNAITTIVGHEGWKRWLKKRMRTKTMGHSSMLAQEAGFEDTAFMYLAYYVPCLNWMRQYKVSYLRGDLIAAVTMASFYLPMALSLAANLAHVPPIHGLYAFVFNPFIYALLGSCPQMVVGPEAAGSLLVGSVVKQNVGNGQDEDNDMLHAQICGIVAGMAGAMVVIAGLARLGFMDSVLSKPFLRGFISAIGFVIAVDQLIPELGLAALADEAGVSHGSPVDKIRFMIGNIDKVHGLTFAIAGISFLVIMICRELKNRLQPRYPGVAYIPDRFVVVVVSAILCWRLDWENQGVEVLGTVKAANGQLLAFQWPFKLEHMPHIRSAMSTSFLIALLGFFESSVAAKSLGSSETIQGIQLSANREMIALGIANMVGGCFMSLPAFGGYGRSKVNKSTGGKSPASSMFLSIISLLSIFFLLPYFYYLPKPVLSAMISVVAYSLIEEAPHDIGFFLRIRGWTELGLMAVIFLATMFYSLTLGMAFGVGLSMLMVIKHSTRPRIQILGRIPGTNRFENAEGDKASLEFVEGCLIVKIPEPLTFANTGELKSRLRRLELYGTSKAHPALPRLRSTDMNRNVVFDIHGVTSMDGSGTQVLTEIVRNYTERGVRVYFSRCPARKDHSVWRLMMSSGIVEMAGEGHFVNDVEEALRLTEYEESITGESSRNREL
;
A
#
# COMPACT_ATOMS: atom_id res chain seq x y z
N MET A 1 -11.34 64.14 8.43
CA MET A 1 -11.81 65.27 9.26
C MET A 1 -12.94 64.75 10.15
N SER A 2 -12.82 64.90 11.47
CA SER A 2 -13.90 64.75 12.49
C SER A 2 -14.69 63.42 12.65
N LYS A 3 -14.64 62.90 13.89
CA LYS A 3 -15.68 62.15 14.65
C LYS A 3 -16.07 60.68 14.33
N ARG A 4 -15.84 59.87 15.38
CA ARG A 4 -16.53 58.62 15.78
C ARG A 4 -17.97 58.94 16.26
N PRO A 5 -18.86 57.94 16.44
CA PRO A 5 -19.00 57.37 17.79
C PRO A 5 -19.09 55.83 17.81
N GLU A 6 -19.27 55.26 19.00
CA GLU A 6 -19.23 53.83 19.29
C GLU A 6 -20.60 53.32 19.75
N HIS A 7 -20.90 52.02 19.58
CA HIS A 7 -21.15 51.15 20.75
C HIS A 7 -21.18 49.64 20.44
N ASN A 8 -21.15 48.84 21.51
CA ASN A 8 -21.03 47.38 21.50
C ASN A 8 -22.38 46.65 21.30
N ARG A 9 -22.37 45.44 20.71
CA ARG A 9 -22.56 44.18 21.48
C ARG A 9 -22.47 42.86 20.67
N THR A 10 -21.55 42.00 21.13
CA THR A 10 -21.65 40.52 21.29
C THR A 10 -22.12 39.58 20.16
N GLY A 11 -21.27 38.59 19.85
CA GLY A 11 -21.65 37.25 19.35
C GLY A 11 -21.50 37.05 17.83
N SER A 12 -20.99 35.92 17.33
CA SER A 12 -20.28 34.81 17.98
C SER A 12 -19.39 34.10 16.94
N GLY A 13 -18.13 33.80 17.28
CA GLY A 13 -17.28 32.94 16.44
C GLY A 13 -17.64 31.46 16.63
N ASN A 14 -17.63 30.69 15.54
CA ASN A 14 -17.87 29.23 15.57
C ASN A 14 -16.77 28.50 14.79
N ASP A 15 -15.69 28.14 15.48
CA ASP A 15 -14.83 27.03 15.06
C ASP A 15 -15.60 25.72 15.24
N HIS A 16 -15.77 24.95 14.15
CA HIS A 16 -16.50 23.68 14.20
C HIS A 16 -15.69 22.57 14.89
N ARG A 17 -15.80 22.50 16.23
CA ARG A 17 -15.52 21.28 16.99
C ARG A 17 -16.55 20.18 16.68
N PRO A 18 -16.15 18.89 16.67
CA PRO A 18 -17.10 17.78 16.66
C PRO A 18 -17.86 17.69 17.99
N THR A 19 -19.13 17.27 17.94
CA THR A 19 -20.09 17.36 19.05
C THR A 19 -20.04 16.24 20.09
N GLN A 20 -19.11 15.29 19.96
CA GLN A 20 -18.80 14.30 21.02
C GLN A 20 -17.28 14.07 21.12
N PRO A 21 -16.60 14.56 22.18
CA PRO A 21 -15.25 14.16 22.50
C PRO A 21 -15.25 12.82 23.25
N SER A 22 -14.40 11.87 22.84
CA SER A 22 -14.22 10.61 23.56
C SER A 22 -13.45 10.83 24.87
N ALA A 23 -13.87 10.13 25.93
CA ALA A 23 -13.46 10.39 27.32
C ALA A 23 -12.02 9.98 27.70
N LEU A 24 -11.10 9.91 26.73
CA LEU A 24 -9.73 9.40 26.92
C LEU A 24 -8.63 10.48 26.76
N ARG A 25 -8.98 11.77 26.73
CA ARG A 25 -8.04 12.87 26.43
C ARG A 25 -7.98 14.02 27.45
N GLN A 26 -8.55 13.83 28.65
CA GLN A 26 -8.51 14.80 29.76
C GLN A 26 -7.78 14.24 31.00
N ALA A 27 -6.47 14.03 30.87
CA ALA A 27 -5.62 13.57 31.98
C ALA A 27 -4.28 14.33 32.13
N LEU A 28 -3.87 15.13 31.13
CA LEU A 28 -2.59 15.85 31.12
C LEU A 28 -2.72 17.23 30.45
N SER A 29 -3.07 18.28 31.21
CA SER A 29 -2.81 19.71 30.90
C SER A 29 -3.45 20.67 31.92
N ALA A 30 -2.97 20.70 33.18
CA ALA A 30 -3.43 21.67 34.18
C ALA A 30 -2.44 21.95 35.33
N GLN A 31 -1.23 22.46 35.03
CA GLN A 31 -0.29 23.12 35.97
C GLN A 31 0.87 23.70 35.11
N GLY A 32 1.32 24.95 35.25
CA GLY A 32 0.76 26.11 35.95
C GLY A 32 1.43 27.39 35.40
N ARG A 33 0.78 28.56 35.52
CA ARG A 33 1.38 29.86 35.12
C ARG A 33 2.10 30.50 36.32
N THR A 34 3.25 31.10 36.05
CA THR A 34 3.68 32.36 36.68
C THR A 34 4.43 33.19 35.65
N GLU A 35 4.35 34.51 35.78
CA GLU A 35 4.78 35.49 34.78
C GLU A 35 6.02 36.25 35.28
N THR A 36 6.82 36.80 34.37
CA THR A 36 7.35 38.18 34.52
C THR A 36 7.82 38.75 33.19
N GLU A 37 7.93 40.07 33.13
CA GLU A 37 8.08 40.87 31.91
C GLU A 37 9.55 41.04 31.50
N GLN A 38 9.79 41.33 30.21
CA GLN A 38 10.84 42.29 29.82
C GLN A 38 10.58 42.92 28.44
N SER A 39 11.06 44.15 28.27
CA SER A 39 10.65 45.08 27.22
C SER A 39 11.60 45.16 26.02
N SER A 40 11.03 45.24 24.83
CA SER A 40 11.65 45.83 23.62
C SER A 40 11.73 47.38 23.75
N PRO A 41 12.41 48.15 22.84
CA PRO A 41 12.95 47.78 21.53
C PRO A 41 14.38 48.29 21.18
N GLY A 42 14.93 47.83 20.05
CA GLY A 42 16.14 48.40 19.42
C GLY A 42 16.49 47.73 18.08
N ASN A 43 16.62 48.50 17.00
CA ASN A 43 16.80 48.07 15.60
C ASN A 43 17.64 49.15 14.86
N PRO A 44 18.24 48.95 13.65
CA PRO A 44 18.68 47.75 12.94
C PRO A 44 20.22 47.75 12.66
N GLY A 45 20.77 46.70 12.02
CA GLY A 45 22.12 46.75 11.43
C GLY A 45 22.55 45.50 10.64
N SER A 46 22.89 45.67 9.35
CA SER A 46 23.48 44.68 8.43
C SER A 46 24.45 45.40 7.46
N PRO A 47 25.27 44.75 6.61
CA PRO A 47 25.39 43.30 6.31
C PRO A 47 26.88 42.79 6.28
N THR A 48 27.13 41.65 5.60
CA THR A 48 28.46 41.14 5.12
C THR A 48 29.50 40.75 6.19
N SER A 49 30.48 39.86 5.95
CA SER A 49 30.84 38.97 4.81
C SER A 49 31.50 37.66 5.34
N ALA A 50 31.76 36.68 4.47
CA ALA A 50 32.59 35.49 4.74
C ALA A 50 33.97 35.63 4.03
N PRO A 51 34.86 34.61 3.92
CA PRO A 51 34.99 33.31 4.62
C PRO A 51 36.45 33.02 5.08
N VAL A 52 36.83 31.73 5.27
CA VAL A 52 38.16 31.09 4.98
C VAL A 52 39.02 30.53 6.15
N ALA A 53 39.53 29.31 5.90
CA ALA A 53 40.71 28.59 6.44
C ALA A 53 40.71 27.90 7.82
N SER A 54 41.41 26.76 7.81
CA SER A 54 41.87 25.88 8.89
C SER A 54 43.39 25.66 8.68
N PRO A 55 44.08 24.68 9.30
CA PRO A 55 44.28 24.31 10.72
C PRO A 55 45.79 24.63 11.04
N PRO A 56 46.65 23.84 11.77
CA PRO A 56 46.47 22.68 12.67
C PRO A 56 47.27 22.78 14.01
N ASP A 57 47.52 21.60 14.59
CA ASP A 57 48.60 21.20 15.50
C ASP A 57 48.34 21.01 17.02
N SER A 58 48.61 19.76 17.41
CA SER A 58 48.82 19.19 18.76
C SER A 58 50.30 19.38 19.22
N PRO A 59 50.78 19.03 20.44
CA PRO A 59 50.21 18.05 21.40
C PRO A 59 50.39 18.38 22.91
N GLY A 60 50.10 17.42 23.80
CA GLY A 60 50.92 17.21 25.02
C GLY A 60 50.24 17.03 26.39
N HIS A 61 50.42 15.83 26.96
CA HIS A 61 50.69 15.51 28.39
C HIS A 61 49.71 15.78 29.56
N ARG A 62 49.63 14.73 30.42
CA ARG A 62 49.27 14.69 31.88
C ARG A 62 50.55 15.01 32.73
N PRO A 63 50.61 15.03 34.10
CA PRO A 63 49.68 14.49 35.13
C PRO A 63 49.56 15.26 36.49
N GLY A 64 48.88 14.66 37.49
CA GLY A 64 48.80 15.05 38.92
C GLY A 64 47.34 15.01 39.44
N ALA A 65 46.89 14.34 40.53
CA ALA A 65 47.40 14.12 41.90
C ALA A 65 47.09 15.30 42.86
N THR A 66 46.53 15.16 44.09
CA THR A 66 46.02 13.98 44.87
C THR A 66 45.25 14.42 46.15
N ILE A 67 44.17 13.69 46.52
CA ILE A 67 43.79 13.23 47.90
C ILE A 67 43.21 14.20 48.98
N ASN A 68 42.32 13.64 49.85
CA ASN A 68 41.82 14.07 51.19
C ASN A 68 40.80 15.23 51.34
N GLU A 69 39.85 15.26 52.31
CA GLU A 69 39.22 14.20 53.17
C GLU A 69 37.95 14.72 53.95
N ILE A 70 37.30 13.84 54.74
CA ILE A 70 36.46 14.08 55.95
C ILE A 70 34.94 14.41 55.81
N PHE A 71 34.19 13.90 56.80
CA PHE A 71 32.71 13.93 56.99
C PHE A 71 32.20 15.12 57.85
N ALA A 72 30.90 15.41 57.75
CA ALA A 72 30.07 15.90 58.87
C ALA A 72 28.60 15.46 58.72
N ASN A 73 27.85 15.39 59.84
CA ASN A 73 26.45 14.99 59.96
C ASN A 73 25.61 16.12 60.60
N GLU A 74 24.31 15.86 60.86
CA GLU A 74 23.32 16.61 61.69
C GLU A 74 22.25 17.44 60.95
N SER A 75 21.05 17.70 61.51
CA SER A 75 20.22 16.99 62.52
C SER A 75 18.76 17.55 62.48
N THR A 76 17.82 16.98 63.24
CA THR A 76 16.37 17.30 63.20
C THR A 76 15.85 17.94 64.49
N PRO A 77 14.86 18.87 64.43
CA PRO A 77 13.98 19.18 65.55
C PRO A 77 12.46 18.98 65.26
N LEU A 78 11.64 19.07 66.31
CA LEU A 78 10.20 18.71 66.38
C LEU A 78 9.38 19.78 67.17
N ILE A 79 8.06 19.52 67.34
CA ILE A 79 7.16 19.87 68.50
C ILE A 79 6.02 20.91 68.28
N ASP A 80 4.80 20.47 68.66
CA ASP A 80 3.52 21.14 69.09
C ASP A 80 2.80 22.24 68.27
N GLY A 81 1.46 22.40 68.42
CA GLY A 81 0.47 21.56 69.15
C GLY A 81 -0.89 22.22 69.50
N SER A 82 -1.81 21.45 70.11
CA SER A 82 -3.18 21.82 70.58
C SER A 82 -4.23 22.12 69.47
N ASN A 83 -5.57 22.11 69.60
CA ASN A 83 -6.62 21.83 70.61
C ASN A 83 -8.00 21.81 69.82
N ASN A 84 -9.25 21.44 70.20
CA ASN A 84 -10.02 20.67 71.23
C ASN A 84 -11.51 20.61 70.69
N LYS A 85 -12.63 20.02 71.20
CA LYS A 85 -13.04 19.20 72.38
C LYS A 85 -14.45 18.56 72.18
N ALA A 86 -14.64 17.24 72.39
CA ALA A 86 -15.92 16.52 72.63
C ALA A 86 -17.02 16.50 71.51
N HIS A 87 -18.04 15.61 71.46
CA HIS A 87 -18.71 14.80 72.51
C HIS A 87 -19.35 13.45 72.01
N THR A 88 -19.22 12.35 72.81
CA THR A 88 -20.10 11.13 72.93
C THR A 88 -20.51 10.27 71.69
N ARG A 89 -20.06 8.99 71.56
CA ARG A 89 -20.66 7.69 72.06
C ARG A 89 -21.95 7.22 71.33
N ARG A 90 -22.17 5.96 70.90
CA ARG A 90 -21.49 4.61 70.93
C ARG A 90 -21.72 3.93 69.55
N GLY A 91 -21.00 2.92 69.07
CA GLY A 91 -19.78 2.22 69.53
C GLY A 91 -19.59 0.85 68.80
N SER A 92 -18.36 0.30 68.79
CA SER A 92 -17.92 -1.04 68.28
C SER A 92 -18.15 -1.35 66.77
N VAL A 93 -17.18 -1.86 65.97
CA VAL A 93 -15.79 -2.34 66.20
C VAL A 93 -14.83 -1.74 65.14
N HIS A 94 -13.54 -1.69 65.45
CA HIS A 94 -12.38 -1.18 64.68
C HIS A 94 -11.78 -2.22 63.70
N PRO A 95 -10.76 -1.89 62.86
CA PRO A 95 -10.29 -0.57 62.35
C PRO A 95 -9.90 -0.53 60.84
N ALA A 96 -9.62 0.70 60.35
CA ALA A 96 -8.51 1.08 59.43
C ALA A 96 -8.35 0.45 58.02
N HIS A 97 -7.74 1.12 57.02
CA HIS A 97 -7.71 2.55 56.64
C HIS A 97 -7.22 2.64 55.16
N PRO A 98 -7.25 3.81 54.48
CA PRO A 98 -7.25 3.88 53.01
C PRO A 98 -5.98 4.53 52.43
N GLY A 99 -5.92 4.59 51.10
CA GLY A 99 -4.95 5.40 50.36
C GLY A 99 -4.43 4.68 49.13
N VAL A 100 -4.84 5.12 47.93
CA VAL A 100 -4.32 4.61 46.66
C VAL A 100 -3.67 5.74 45.87
N CYS A 101 -2.35 5.85 46.03
CA CYS A 101 -1.46 6.27 44.95
C CYS A 101 -0.84 4.97 44.35
N GLY A 102 -0.49 4.87 43.08
CA GLY A 102 -0.67 5.81 41.97
C GLY A 102 0.17 5.33 40.77
N HIS A 103 -0.39 5.42 39.55
CA HIS A 103 0.19 4.93 38.28
C HIS A 103 0.33 3.40 38.12
N GLY A 104 0.06 2.92 36.91
CA GLY A 104 0.15 1.50 36.53
C GLY A 104 -0.78 1.15 35.36
N THR A 105 -0.27 1.19 34.13
CA THR A 105 -1.09 1.04 32.91
C THR A 105 -1.47 -0.42 32.62
N PHE A 106 -2.46 -0.94 33.34
CA PHE A 106 -3.02 -2.28 33.12
C PHE A 106 -4.54 -2.24 32.94
N SER A 107 -5.03 -2.87 31.86
CA SER A 107 -6.44 -3.19 31.73
C SER A 107 -6.82 -4.37 32.64
N PRO A 108 -8.00 -4.36 33.27
CA PRO A 108 -8.46 -5.51 34.05
C PRO A 108 -8.67 -6.72 33.14
N ARG A 109 -8.25 -7.91 33.59
CA ARG A 109 -8.57 -9.17 32.91
C ARG A 109 -10.05 -9.50 33.11
N PRO A 110 -10.80 -9.95 32.09
CA PRO A 110 -12.10 -10.56 32.31
C PRO A 110 -11.93 -11.85 33.14
N MET A 111 -12.85 -12.08 34.07
CA MET A 111 -12.84 -13.25 34.95
C MET A 111 -13.39 -14.47 34.21
N SER A 112 -12.68 -15.61 34.26
CA SER A 112 -13.11 -16.85 33.62
C SER A 112 -14.37 -17.40 34.29
N PRO A 113 -15.43 -17.78 33.55
CA PRO A 113 -16.62 -18.38 34.14
C PRO A 113 -16.32 -19.80 34.64
N THR A 114 -16.62 -20.07 35.91
CA THR A 114 -16.59 -21.41 36.50
C THR A 114 -17.70 -22.28 35.92
N LEU A 115 -17.30 -23.36 35.25
CA LEU A 115 -18.23 -24.25 34.55
C LEU A 115 -18.79 -25.30 35.53
N THR A 116 -19.85 -24.95 36.25
CA THR A 116 -20.57 -25.88 37.13
C THR A 116 -21.28 -26.94 36.30
N MET A 117 -20.77 -28.18 36.33
CA MET A 117 -21.54 -29.34 35.87
C MET A 117 -22.84 -29.44 36.68
N ARG A 118 -23.94 -29.74 35.99
CA ARG A 118 -25.17 -30.25 36.59
C ARG A 118 -25.65 -31.43 35.76
N SER A 119 -25.79 -32.58 36.40
CA SER A 119 -26.24 -33.81 35.76
C SER A 119 -27.75 -33.81 35.55
N THR A 120 -28.15 -34.44 34.46
CA THR A 120 -29.40 -35.20 34.33
C THR A 120 -29.10 -36.39 33.43
N ASP A 121 -29.34 -37.57 33.95
CA ASP A 121 -29.45 -38.85 33.25
C ASP A 121 -30.74 -38.83 32.36
N GLU A 122 -31.16 -39.84 31.61
CA GLU A 122 -30.92 -41.29 31.64
C GLU A 122 -31.30 -41.90 30.24
N ASP A 123 -31.10 -43.21 30.03
CA ASP A 123 -31.56 -44.04 28.89
C ASP A 123 -31.07 -43.71 27.44
N GLY A 124 -30.87 -44.69 26.53
CA GLY A 124 -30.91 -46.15 26.69
C GLY A 124 -30.61 -46.94 25.39
N SER A 125 -29.87 -48.05 25.52
CA SER A 125 -29.77 -49.25 24.65
C SER A 125 -29.84 -49.18 23.10
N GLU A 126 -28.74 -49.61 22.47
CA GLU A 126 -28.65 -50.43 21.23
C GLU A 126 -29.10 -49.80 19.87
N THR A 127 -28.90 -50.41 18.68
CA THR A 127 -28.26 -51.70 18.26
C THR A 127 -27.34 -51.50 17.04
N ALA A 128 -26.57 -52.53 16.62
CA ALA A 128 -25.77 -52.54 15.39
C ALA A 128 -26.46 -53.28 14.21
N GLY A 129 -26.18 -52.87 12.96
CA GLY A 129 -26.68 -53.56 11.77
C GLY A 129 -26.02 -53.10 10.46
N SER A 130 -25.52 -54.05 9.66
CA SER A 130 -24.93 -53.82 8.33
C SER A 130 -25.93 -54.11 7.22
N GLY A 131 -25.96 -53.32 6.15
CA GLY A 131 -26.79 -53.62 4.98
C GLY A 131 -26.72 -52.56 3.87
N THR A 132 -26.19 -52.92 2.70
CA THR A 132 -26.17 -52.08 1.50
C THR A 132 -27.42 -52.29 0.65
N HIS A 133 -28.17 -51.24 0.33
CA HIS A 133 -29.13 -51.23 -0.77
C HIS A 133 -29.22 -49.84 -1.44
N ILE A 134 -29.43 -49.84 -2.76
CA ILE A 134 -29.68 -48.64 -3.58
C ILE A 134 -31.10 -48.75 -4.15
N PRO A 135 -31.95 -47.74 -3.90
CA PRO A 135 -32.66 -47.02 -4.97
C PRO A 135 -32.18 -45.56 -4.99
N VAL A 136 -31.85 -44.94 -6.13
CA VAL A 136 -32.70 -44.60 -7.28
C VAL A 136 -33.75 -43.52 -6.94
N LEU A 137 -33.89 -42.57 -7.87
CA LEU A 137 -34.60 -41.28 -7.80
C LEU A 137 -35.96 -41.31 -7.08
N ASP A 138 -36.18 -40.33 -6.18
CA ASP A 138 -37.42 -39.52 -6.17
C ASP A 138 -37.33 -38.27 -5.27
N ASN A 139 -36.60 -38.33 -4.15
CA ASN A 139 -36.53 -37.25 -3.13
C ASN A 139 -35.78 -35.95 -3.56
N ALA A 140 -35.54 -35.73 -4.86
CA ALA A 140 -34.83 -34.57 -5.39
C ALA A 140 -35.72 -33.34 -5.67
N ILE A 141 -37.05 -33.51 -5.76
CA ILE A 141 -37.97 -32.46 -6.25
C ILE A 141 -38.73 -31.74 -5.12
N THR A 142 -38.97 -32.40 -3.98
CA THR A 142 -39.76 -31.86 -2.86
C THR A 142 -39.00 -30.91 -1.93
N THR A 143 -37.66 -30.86 -1.99
CA THR A 143 -36.83 -30.05 -1.07
C THR A 143 -36.59 -28.59 -1.51
N ILE A 144 -37.11 -28.17 -2.66
CA ILE A 144 -36.82 -26.84 -3.24
C ILE A 144 -37.82 -25.75 -2.79
N VAL A 145 -39.04 -26.11 -2.38
CA VAL A 145 -40.05 -25.14 -1.88
C VAL A 145 -39.87 -24.89 -0.38
N GLY A 146 -38.71 -24.33 -0.01
CA GLY A 146 -38.31 -24.09 1.38
C GLY A 146 -37.43 -22.85 1.54
N HIS A 147 -38.02 -21.66 1.49
CA HIS A 147 -37.31 -20.36 1.48
C HIS A 147 -36.42 -20.09 2.72
N GLU A 148 -36.61 -20.87 3.79
CA GLU A 148 -35.73 -20.95 4.97
C GLU A 148 -34.46 -21.79 4.74
N GLY A 149 -34.57 -22.93 4.04
CA GLY A 149 -33.52 -23.94 3.95
C GLY A 149 -32.26 -23.43 3.27
N TRP A 150 -32.42 -22.74 2.14
CA TRP A 150 -31.30 -22.15 1.41
C TRP A 150 -30.56 -21.08 2.23
N LYS A 151 -31.29 -20.24 2.98
CA LYS A 151 -30.69 -19.25 3.89
C LYS A 151 -29.86 -19.92 4.99
N ARG A 152 -30.39 -20.99 5.62
CA ARG A 152 -29.67 -21.76 6.65
C ARG A 152 -28.43 -22.45 6.07
N TRP A 153 -28.51 -23.04 4.89
CA TRP A 153 -27.39 -23.66 4.17
C TRP A 153 -26.28 -22.64 3.88
N LEU A 154 -26.63 -21.48 3.34
CA LEU A 154 -25.69 -20.42 2.98
C LEU A 154 -25.05 -19.79 4.24
N LYS A 155 -25.84 -19.56 5.30
CA LYS A 155 -25.35 -19.12 6.63
C LYS A 155 -24.42 -20.16 7.28
N LYS A 156 -24.65 -21.45 7.10
CA LYS A 156 -23.76 -22.53 7.59
C LYS A 156 -22.46 -22.63 6.77
N ARG A 157 -22.53 -22.43 5.45
CA ARG A 157 -21.36 -22.51 4.54
C ARG A 157 -20.42 -21.31 4.61
N MET A 158 -20.90 -20.12 5.02
CA MET A 158 -20.05 -18.94 5.22
C MET A 158 -19.29 -18.92 6.56
N ARG A 159 -19.72 -19.66 7.59
CA ARG A 159 -19.05 -19.67 8.91
C ARG A 159 -17.75 -20.47 8.89
N THR A 160 -16.63 -19.77 8.72
CA THR A 160 -15.28 -20.31 9.00
C THR A 160 -14.97 -20.27 10.50
N LYS A 161 -13.99 -21.06 10.99
CA LYS A 161 -13.57 -21.02 12.42
C LYS A 161 -13.26 -19.59 12.90
N THR A 162 -12.65 -18.77 12.05
CA THR A 162 -12.27 -17.38 12.36
C THR A 162 -13.48 -16.48 12.66
N MET A 163 -14.64 -16.74 12.05
CA MET A 163 -15.87 -15.97 12.34
C MET A 163 -16.36 -16.14 13.79
N GLY A 164 -15.95 -17.19 14.53
CA GLY A 164 -16.34 -17.35 15.93
C GLY A 164 -15.98 -16.13 16.78
N HIS A 165 -14.72 -15.70 16.72
CA HIS A 165 -14.24 -14.50 17.40
C HIS A 165 -14.85 -13.21 16.82
N SER A 166 -15.11 -13.14 15.51
CA SER A 166 -15.79 -11.98 14.92
C SER A 166 -17.21 -11.82 15.46
N SER A 167 -17.97 -12.91 15.54
CA SER A 167 -19.34 -12.89 16.09
C SER A 167 -19.37 -12.60 17.59
N MET A 168 -18.34 -13.03 18.34
CA MET A 168 -18.18 -12.68 19.75
C MET A 168 -17.92 -11.17 19.93
N LEU A 169 -17.00 -10.59 19.16
CA LEU A 169 -16.72 -9.15 19.19
C LEU A 169 -17.92 -8.30 18.72
N ALA A 170 -18.67 -8.76 17.71
CA ALA A 170 -19.89 -8.10 17.27
C ALA A 170 -20.96 -8.11 18.38
N GLN A 171 -21.13 -9.25 19.06
CA GLN A 171 -22.05 -9.40 20.19
C GLN A 171 -21.64 -8.56 21.42
N GLU A 172 -20.34 -8.52 21.76
CA GLU A 172 -19.78 -7.63 22.80
C GLU A 172 -20.01 -6.15 22.48
N ALA A 173 -19.97 -5.78 21.20
CA ALA A 173 -20.24 -4.42 20.72
C ALA A 173 -21.73 -4.12 20.47
N GLY A 174 -22.63 -5.08 20.68
CA GLY A 174 -24.09 -4.91 20.52
C GLY A 174 -24.62 -4.92 19.07
N PHE A 175 -23.87 -5.47 18.11
CA PHE A 175 -24.27 -5.53 16.70
C PHE A 175 -24.64 -6.96 16.27
N GLU A 176 -25.73 -7.12 15.50
CA GLU A 176 -26.09 -8.40 14.90
C GLU A 176 -25.25 -8.72 13.64
N ASP A 177 -24.55 -9.86 13.69
CA ASP A 177 -23.66 -10.35 12.64
C ASP A 177 -24.45 -10.81 11.39
N THR A 178 -24.83 -9.81 10.57
CA THR A 178 -25.76 -9.96 9.46
C THR A 178 -25.05 -10.40 8.19
N ALA A 179 -25.54 -11.44 7.52
CA ALA A 179 -24.95 -11.97 6.27
C ALA A 179 -24.78 -10.90 5.16
N PHE A 180 -25.64 -9.87 5.14
CA PHE A 180 -25.54 -8.71 4.26
C PHE A 180 -24.22 -7.92 4.45
N MET A 181 -23.70 -7.82 5.69
CA MET A 181 -22.48 -7.07 5.98
C MET A 181 -21.26 -7.74 5.31
N TYR A 182 -21.17 -9.07 5.35
CA TYR A 182 -20.16 -9.82 4.61
C TYR A 182 -20.35 -9.73 3.10
N LEU A 183 -21.59 -9.81 2.61
CA LEU A 183 -21.87 -9.69 1.17
C LEU A 183 -21.49 -8.30 0.63
N ALA A 184 -21.75 -7.23 1.39
CA ALA A 184 -21.39 -5.86 1.04
C ALA A 184 -19.88 -5.57 1.09
N TYR A 185 -19.09 -6.40 1.79
CA TYR A 185 -17.62 -6.36 1.73
C TYR A 185 -17.07 -6.97 0.42
N TYR A 186 -17.70 -8.03 -0.09
CA TYR A 186 -17.31 -8.70 -1.34
C TYR A 186 -17.94 -8.08 -2.59
N VAL A 187 -19.10 -7.44 -2.48
CA VAL A 187 -19.79 -6.70 -3.55
C VAL A 187 -19.99 -5.25 -3.10
N PRO A 188 -19.00 -4.36 -3.30
CA PRO A 188 -19.03 -2.98 -2.81
C PRO A 188 -20.25 -2.16 -3.26
N CYS A 189 -20.88 -2.53 -4.37
CA CYS A 189 -22.16 -1.96 -4.83
C CYS A 189 -23.23 -1.91 -3.74
N LEU A 190 -23.38 -2.99 -2.98
CA LEU A 190 -24.39 -3.10 -1.91
C LEU A 190 -24.13 -2.15 -0.73
N ASN A 191 -22.89 -1.67 -0.59
CA ASN A 191 -22.52 -0.64 0.37
C ASN A 191 -22.70 0.77 -0.22
N TRP A 192 -22.07 1.07 -1.36
CA TRP A 192 -22.04 2.44 -1.87
C TRP A 192 -23.40 2.94 -2.37
N MET A 193 -24.23 2.09 -2.98
CA MET A 193 -25.58 2.50 -3.42
C MET A 193 -26.45 2.96 -2.24
N ARG A 194 -26.32 2.31 -1.08
CA ARG A 194 -27.06 2.68 0.15
C ARG A 194 -26.58 3.99 0.78
N GLN A 195 -25.35 4.41 0.49
CA GLN A 195 -24.76 5.68 0.94
C GLN A 195 -24.87 6.79 -0.12
N TYR A 196 -25.47 6.50 -1.28
CA TYR A 196 -25.49 7.44 -2.40
C TYR A 196 -26.41 8.62 -2.13
N LYS A 197 -25.86 9.84 -2.25
CA LYS A 197 -26.59 11.09 -2.05
C LYS A 197 -26.83 11.75 -3.40
N VAL A 198 -28.05 12.24 -3.64
CA VAL A 198 -28.43 12.94 -4.89
C VAL A 198 -27.53 14.17 -5.16
N SER A 199 -26.92 14.75 -4.13
CA SER A 199 -25.87 15.78 -4.26
C SER A 199 -24.63 15.36 -5.06
N TYR A 200 -24.34 14.06 -5.16
CA TYR A 200 -23.21 13.53 -5.92
C TYR A 200 -23.54 13.33 -7.41
N LEU A 201 -24.82 13.16 -7.76
CA LEU A 201 -25.30 12.93 -9.13
C LEU A 201 -24.76 13.95 -10.13
N ARG A 202 -24.76 15.24 -9.76
CA ARG A 202 -24.21 16.31 -10.61
C ARG A 202 -22.71 16.14 -10.85
N GLY A 203 -21.94 15.77 -9.83
CA GLY A 203 -20.49 15.56 -9.95
C GLY A 203 -20.14 14.32 -10.76
N ASP A 204 -20.78 13.19 -10.45
CA ASP A 204 -20.52 11.91 -11.11
C ASP A 204 -20.92 11.95 -12.59
N LEU A 205 -22.03 12.62 -12.95
CA LEU A 205 -22.47 12.79 -14.34
C LEU A 205 -21.57 13.74 -15.12
N ILE A 206 -21.22 14.90 -14.55
CA ILE A 206 -20.38 15.91 -15.23
C ILE A 206 -18.95 15.38 -15.43
N ALA A 207 -18.43 14.63 -14.45
CA ALA A 207 -17.18 13.89 -14.60
C ALA A 207 -17.31 12.81 -15.70
N ALA A 208 -18.37 12.01 -15.72
CA ALA A 208 -18.56 10.98 -16.76
C ALA A 208 -18.66 11.55 -18.18
N VAL A 209 -19.41 12.64 -18.39
CA VAL A 209 -19.49 13.36 -19.67
C VAL A 209 -18.12 13.93 -20.09
N THR A 210 -17.39 14.51 -19.14
CA THR A 210 -16.04 15.04 -19.37
C THR A 210 -15.04 13.93 -19.71
N MET A 211 -15.15 12.76 -19.10
CA MET A 211 -14.31 11.60 -19.39
C MET A 211 -14.63 11.03 -20.77
N ALA A 212 -15.91 10.87 -21.10
CA ALA A 212 -16.36 10.35 -22.38
C ALA A 212 -15.86 11.20 -23.57
N SER A 213 -15.80 12.52 -23.42
CA SER A 213 -15.51 13.45 -24.52
C SER A 213 -14.16 13.22 -25.21
N PHE A 214 -13.16 12.70 -24.49
CA PHE A 214 -11.82 12.46 -25.03
C PHE A 214 -11.36 11.00 -24.91
N TYR A 215 -11.90 10.21 -23.96
CA TYR A 215 -11.56 8.78 -23.88
C TYR A 215 -12.30 7.88 -24.87
N LEU A 216 -13.51 8.22 -25.32
CA LEU A 216 -14.17 7.44 -26.38
C LEU A 216 -13.46 7.62 -27.75
N PRO A 217 -13.07 8.84 -28.18
CA PRO A 217 -12.19 9.04 -29.34
C PRO A 217 -10.83 8.36 -29.22
N MET A 218 -10.20 8.42 -28.04
CA MET A 218 -8.96 7.69 -27.76
C MET A 218 -9.13 6.18 -27.94
N ALA A 219 -10.22 5.59 -27.42
CA ALA A 219 -10.44 4.15 -27.52
C ALA A 219 -10.60 3.66 -28.97
N LEU A 220 -11.26 4.46 -29.82
CA LEU A 220 -11.38 4.21 -31.26
C LEU A 220 -10.01 4.19 -31.93
N SER A 221 -9.16 5.19 -31.64
CA SER A 221 -7.79 5.29 -32.16
C SER A 221 -6.89 4.14 -31.65
N LEU A 222 -6.97 3.76 -30.37
CA LEU A 222 -6.21 2.65 -29.81
C LEU A 222 -6.57 1.30 -30.45
N ALA A 223 -7.86 1.06 -30.73
CA ALA A 223 -8.31 -0.15 -31.39
C ALA A 223 -7.80 -0.24 -32.85
N ALA A 224 -7.95 0.82 -33.64
CA ALA A 224 -7.50 0.84 -35.03
C ALA A 224 -5.97 0.82 -35.17
N ASN A 225 -5.30 1.78 -34.52
CA ASN A 225 -3.90 2.11 -34.84
C ASN A 225 -2.90 1.20 -34.13
N LEU A 226 -3.20 0.76 -32.90
CA LEU A 226 -2.29 -0.03 -32.07
C LEU A 226 -2.70 -1.51 -31.99
N ALA A 227 -4.00 -1.81 -31.88
CA ALA A 227 -4.48 -3.19 -31.81
C ALA A 227 -4.78 -3.81 -33.18
N HIS A 228 -5.00 -3.00 -34.23
CA HIS A 228 -5.46 -3.44 -35.55
C HIS A 228 -6.79 -4.21 -35.52
N VAL A 229 -7.69 -3.77 -34.62
CA VAL A 229 -9.03 -4.33 -34.38
C VAL A 229 -10.06 -3.27 -34.78
N PRO A 230 -11.27 -3.63 -35.28
CA PRO A 230 -12.25 -2.63 -35.68
C PRO A 230 -12.57 -1.64 -34.55
N PRO A 231 -12.61 -0.31 -34.81
CA PRO A 231 -12.53 0.71 -33.74
C PRO A 231 -13.55 0.56 -32.61
N ILE A 232 -14.76 0.08 -32.95
CA ILE A 232 -15.89 -0.12 -32.03
C ILE A 232 -15.56 -1.02 -30.83
N HIS A 233 -14.61 -1.94 -30.95
CA HIS A 233 -14.17 -2.82 -29.85
C HIS A 233 -13.43 -2.06 -28.73
N GLY A 234 -12.90 -0.86 -29.03
CA GLY A 234 -12.45 0.08 -28.02
C GLY A 234 -13.61 0.73 -27.23
N LEU A 235 -14.73 1.03 -27.90
CA LEU A 235 -15.93 1.55 -27.22
C LEU A 235 -16.60 0.49 -26.35
N TYR A 236 -16.65 -0.77 -26.80
CA TYR A 236 -17.14 -1.90 -25.99
C TYR A 236 -16.36 -2.05 -24.66
N ALA A 237 -15.05 -1.78 -24.66
CA ALA A 237 -14.26 -1.80 -23.43
C ALA A 237 -14.71 -0.71 -22.43
N PHE A 238 -15.20 0.44 -22.91
CA PHE A 238 -15.83 1.47 -22.07
C PHE A 238 -17.30 1.20 -21.74
N VAL A 239 -18.01 0.33 -22.46
CA VAL A 239 -19.36 -0.13 -22.07
C VAL A 239 -19.26 -1.09 -20.89
N PHE A 240 -18.54 -2.22 -21.05
CA PHE A 240 -18.60 -3.31 -20.08
C PHE A 240 -17.70 -3.08 -18.86
N ASN A 241 -16.46 -2.65 -19.08
CA ASN A 241 -15.43 -2.79 -18.06
C ASN A 241 -15.56 -1.73 -16.93
N PRO A 242 -15.94 -0.46 -17.19
CA PRO A 242 -16.35 0.50 -16.16
C PRO A 242 -17.61 0.08 -15.39
N PHE A 243 -18.57 -0.55 -16.05
CA PHE A 243 -19.82 -0.98 -15.42
C PHE A 243 -19.57 -2.10 -14.41
N ILE A 244 -18.90 -3.18 -14.83
CA ILE A 244 -18.53 -4.30 -13.95
C ILE A 244 -17.60 -3.82 -12.82
N TYR A 245 -16.66 -2.91 -13.11
CA TYR A 245 -15.82 -2.33 -12.07
C TYR A 245 -16.62 -1.50 -11.04
N ALA A 246 -17.64 -0.74 -11.45
CA ALA A 246 -18.47 0.01 -10.50
C ALA A 246 -19.27 -0.89 -9.54
N LEU A 247 -19.53 -2.15 -9.91
CA LEU A 247 -20.20 -3.14 -9.05
C LEU A 247 -19.23 -3.79 -8.04
N LEU A 248 -17.99 -4.09 -8.46
CA LEU A 248 -17.05 -4.96 -7.73
C LEU A 248 -15.82 -4.25 -7.14
N GLY A 249 -15.45 -3.08 -7.68
CA GLY A 249 -14.25 -2.34 -7.33
C GLY A 249 -14.27 -1.68 -5.95
N SER A 250 -13.09 -1.56 -5.33
CA SER A 250 -12.88 -0.94 -4.01
C SER A 250 -12.20 0.44 -4.06
N CYS A 251 -11.89 0.99 -5.25
CA CYS A 251 -11.49 2.40 -5.40
C CYS A 251 -12.60 3.23 -6.09
N PRO A 252 -13.41 4.01 -5.34
CA PRO A 252 -14.61 4.64 -5.89
C PRO A 252 -14.42 5.66 -7.01
N GLN A 253 -13.23 6.24 -7.15
CA GLN A 253 -12.92 7.27 -8.15
C GLN A 253 -12.14 6.71 -9.35
N MET A 254 -11.80 5.42 -9.35
CA MET A 254 -11.04 4.78 -10.42
C MET A 254 -11.92 4.52 -11.65
N VAL A 255 -11.38 4.88 -12.82
CA VAL A 255 -12.03 4.65 -14.11
C VAL A 255 -11.29 3.54 -14.84
N VAL A 256 -12.00 2.47 -15.18
CA VAL A 256 -11.52 1.38 -16.05
C VAL A 256 -11.76 1.75 -17.52
N GLY A 257 -11.07 1.08 -18.45
CA GLY A 257 -11.02 1.42 -19.88
C GLY A 257 -9.69 0.99 -20.51
N PRO A 258 -9.60 0.93 -21.85
CA PRO A 258 -8.40 0.50 -22.57
C PRO A 258 -7.20 1.43 -22.34
N GLU A 259 -6.01 0.92 -22.65
CA GLU A 259 -4.71 1.54 -22.40
C GLU A 259 -3.75 1.22 -23.57
N ALA A 260 -2.76 2.08 -23.82
CA ALA A 260 -1.97 2.05 -25.06
C ALA A 260 -1.03 0.83 -25.13
N ALA A 261 -0.28 0.54 -24.06
CA ALA A 261 0.62 -0.61 -24.04
C ALA A 261 -0.16 -1.93 -24.10
N GLY A 262 -1.31 -2.03 -23.41
CA GLY A 262 -2.23 -3.16 -23.56
C GLY A 262 -2.75 -3.34 -24.99
N SER A 263 -3.08 -2.26 -25.69
CA SER A 263 -3.60 -2.29 -27.06
C SER A 263 -2.52 -2.70 -28.07
N LEU A 264 -1.29 -2.18 -27.95
CA LEU A 264 -0.15 -2.58 -28.79
C LEU A 264 0.19 -4.07 -28.61
N LEU A 265 0.12 -4.57 -27.37
CA LEU A 265 0.34 -5.99 -27.09
C LEU A 265 -0.76 -6.86 -27.72
N VAL A 266 -2.03 -6.44 -27.74
CA VAL A 266 -3.08 -7.12 -28.54
C VAL A 266 -2.72 -7.13 -30.03
N GLY A 267 -2.32 -5.98 -30.59
CA GLY A 267 -1.94 -5.88 -32.01
C GLY A 267 -0.76 -6.76 -32.40
N SER A 268 0.17 -6.99 -31.47
CA SER A 268 1.26 -7.96 -31.68
C SER A 268 0.76 -9.40 -31.79
N VAL A 269 -0.31 -9.78 -31.05
CA VAL A 269 -0.92 -11.11 -31.16
C VAL A 269 -1.77 -11.21 -32.43
N VAL A 270 -2.51 -10.17 -32.81
CA VAL A 270 -3.26 -10.13 -34.09
C VAL A 270 -2.30 -10.36 -35.25
N LYS A 271 -1.22 -9.57 -35.36
CA LYS A 271 -0.18 -9.71 -36.40
C LYS A 271 0.61 -11.04 -36.37
N GLN A 272 0.59 -11.78 -35.26
CA GLN A 272 1.21 -13.11 -35.18
C GLN A 272 0.28 -14.26 -35.58
N ASN A 273 -1.04 -14.02 -35.62
CA ASN A 273 -2.04 -15.04 -35.93
C ASN A 273 -2.74 -14.79 -37.28
N VAL A 274 -2.67 -13.57 -37.81
CA VAL A 274 -3.09 -13.17 -39.16
C VAL A 274 -1.89 -13.33 -40.09
N GLY A 275 -1.99 -14.22 -41.08
CA GLY A 275 -0.92 -14.42 -42.07
C GLY A 275 -0.95 -13.35 -43.16
N ASN A 276 0.23 -12.79 -43.49
CA ASN A 276 0.38 -11.78 -44.54
C ASN A 276 -0.33 -12.20 -45.85
N GLY A 277 -1.31 -11.40 -46.29
CA GLY A 277 -1.83 -11.42 -47.66
C GLY A 277 -3.18 -12.12 -47.93
N GLN A 278 -3.87 -12.71 -46.94
CA GLN A 278 -5.25 -13.22 -47.15
C GLN A 278 -6.24 -12.99 -46.00
N ASP A 279 -5.80 -12.92 -44.73
CA ASP A 279 -6.71 -12.69 -43.58
C ASP A 279 -6.75 -11.22 -43.08
N GLU A 280 -6.00 -10.31 -43.70
CA GLU A 280 -5.84 -8.92 -43.20
C GLU A 280 -7.14 -8.08 -43.22
N ASP A 281 -8.09 -8.41 -44.11
CA ASP A 281 -9.44 -7.80 -44.17
C ASP A 281 -10.45 -8.46 -43.19
N ASN A 282 -10.04 -9.47 -42.42
CA ASN A 282 -10.93 -10.25 -41.56
C ASN A 282 -11.17 -9.57 -40.20
N ASP A 283 -11.82 -8.39 -40.24
CA ASP A 283 -12.25 -7.55 -39.10
C ASP A 283 -12.81 -8.38 -37.92
N MET A 284 -13.57 -9.44 -38.23
CA MET A 284 -14.18 -10.36 -37.26
C MET A 284 -13.16 -11.26 -36.56
N LEU A 285 -12.15 -11.78 -37.26
CA LEU A 285 -11.09 -12.61 -36.69
C LEU A 285 -10.17 -11.78 -35.78
N HIS A 286 -9.87 -10.53 -36.17
CA HIS A 286 -9.10 -9.60 -35.33
C HIS A 286 -9.85 -9.31 -34.01
N ALA A 287 -11.16 -9.08 -34.09
CA ALA A 287 -12.03 -8.94 -32.91
C ALA A 287 -12.07 -10.20 -32.02
N GLN A 288 -12.11 -11.40 -32.61
CA GLN A 288 -12.05 -12.66 -31.85
C GLN A 288 -10.73 -12.79 -31.09
N ILE A 289 -9.59 -12.53 -31.73
CA ILE A 289 -8.27 -12.54 -31.08
C ILE A 289 -8.22 -11.51 -29.93
N CYS A 290 -8.76 -10.31 -30.14
CA CYS A 290 -8.89 -9.28 -29.10
C CYS A 290 -9.66 -9.78 -27.88
N GLY A 291 -10.83 -10.40 -28.10
CA GLY A 291 -11.66 -11.00 -27.04
C GLY A 291 -10.97 -12.14 -26.29
N ILE A 292 -10.19 -12.97 -27.01
CA ILE A 292 -9.37 -14.03 -26.41
C ILE A 292 -8.30 -13.44 -25.50
N VAL A 293 -7.52 -12.47 -25.96
CA VAL A 293 -6.44 -11.84 -25.17
C VAL A 293 -7.02 -11.12 -23.93
N ALA A 294 -8.10 -10.36 -24.09
CA ALA A 294 -8.76 -9.70 -22.96
C ALA A 294 -9.35 -10.70 -21.95
N GLY A 295 -10.02 -11.75 -22.44
CA GLY A 295 -10.59 -12.81 -21.61
C GLY A 295 -9.53 -13.61 -20.85
N MET A 296 -8.41 -13.95 -21.52
CA MET A 296 -7.26 -14.63 -20.91
C MET A 296 -6.58 -13.77 -19.85
N ALA A 297 -6.29 -12.51 -20.16
CA ALA A 297 -5.70 -11.58 -19.19
C ALA A 297 -6.62 -11.41 -17.97
N GLY A 298 -7.93 -11.25 -18.21
CA GLY A 298 -8.93 -11.19 -17.14
C GLY A 298 -8.93 -12.43 -16.26
N ALA A 299 -8.98 -13.63 -16.86
CA ALA A 299 -8.94 -14.90 -16.14
C ALA A 299 -7.67 -15.07 -15.30
N MET A 300 -6.50 -14.68 -15.83
CA MET A 300 -5.23 -14.70 -15.08
C MET A 300 -5.27 -13.79 -13.85
N VAL A 301 -5.82 -12.57 -13.96
CA VAL A 301 -5.95 -11.66 -12.81
C VAL A 301 -6.99 -12.17 -11.81
N VAL A 302 -8.11 -12.79 -12.24
CA VAL A 302 -9.04 -13.47 -11.30
C VAL A 302 -8.35 -14.59 -10.55
N ILE A 303 -7.62 -15.48 -11.24
CA ILE A 303 -6.89 -16.60 -10.61
C ILE A 303 -5.87 -16.07 -9.59
N ALA A 304 -5.11 -15.03 -9.95
CA ALA A 304 -4.14 -14.40 -9.06
C ALA A 304 -4.80 -13.73 -7.83
N GLY A 305 -5.96 -13.10 -8.00
CA GLY A 305 -6.76 -12.54 -6.90
C GLY A 305 -7.33 -13.61 -5.95
N LEU A 306 -7.82 -14.73 -6.51
CA LEU A 306 -8.28 -15.90 -5.74
C LEU A 306 -7.14 -16.59 -4.98
N ALA A 307 -5.96 -16.70 -5.60
CA ALA A 307 -4.70 -17.15 -4.98
C ALA A 307 -4.11 -16.13 -3.99
N ARG A 308 -4.76 -14.97 -3.80
CA ARG A 308 -4.38 -13.88 -2.88
C ARG A 308 -3.02 -13.23 -3.17
N LEU A 309 -2.59 -13.23 -4.43
CA LEU A 309 -1.31 -12.66 -4.87
C LEU A 309 -1.26 -11.12 -4.81
N GLY A 310 -2.34 -10.45 -4.42
CA GLY A 310 -2.38 -9.00 -4.18
C GLY A 310 -1.46 -8.51 -3.05
N PHE A 311 -0.74 -9.39 -2.34
CA PHE A 311 0.42 -8.96 -1.54
C PHE A 311 1.51 -8.32 -2.42
N MET A 312 1.60 -8.65 -3.71
CA MET A 312 2.53 -8.02 -4.66
C MET A 312 2.33 -6.51 -4.79
N ASP A 313 1.12 -5.99 -4.47
CA ASP A 313 0.90 -4.55 -4.37
C ASP A 313 1.75 -3.92 -3.25
N SER A 314 2.06 -4.61 -2.14
CA SER A 314 2.88 -4.02 -1.07
C SER A 314 4.35 -3.76 -1.48
N VAL A 315 4.77 -4.25 -2.64
CA VAL A 315 6.06 -3.91 -3.27
C VAL A 315 6.06 -2.49 -3.85
N LEU A 316 4.89 -1.93 -4.17
CA LEU A 316 4.75 -0.57 -4.72
C LEU A 316 4.91 0.48 -3.61
N SER A 317 6.16 0.87 -3.37
CA SER A 317 6.56 1.92 -2.41
C SER A 317 6.14 3.32 -2.90
N LYS A 318 6.02 4.31 -1.98
CA LYS A 318 5.73 5.69 -2.40
C LYS A 318 6.77 6.24 -3.42
N PRO A 319 8.08 6.01 -3.25
CA PRO A 319 9.08 6.40 -4.25
C PRO A 319 8.91 5.69 -5.59
N PHE A 320 8.58 4.39 -5.61
CA PHE A 320 8.20 3.70 -6.85
C PHE A 320 7.04 4.41 -7.55
N LEU A 321 5.95 4.69 -6.82
CA LEU A 321 4.77 5.36 -7.37
C LEU A 321 5.14 6.72 -7.97
N ARG A 322 5.95 7.53 -7.28
CA ARG A 322 6.34 8.85 -7.76
C ARG A 322 7.27 8.80 -8.96
N GLY A 323 8.29 7.95 -8.96
CA GLY A 323 9.17 7.75 -10.11
C GLY A 323 8.37 7.33 -11.35
N PHE A 324 7.49 6.35 -11.19
CA PHE A 324 6.67 5.79 -12.27
C PHE A 324 5.63 6.78 -12.81
N ILE A 325 4.90 7.50 -11.94
CA ILE A 325 3.91 8.51 -12.35
C ILE A 325 4.57 9.69 -13.07
N SER A 326 5.73 10.15 -12.59
CA SER A 326 6.50 11.21 -13.25
C SER A 326 6.96 10.78 -14.63
N ALA A 327 7.39 9.52 -14.75
CA ALA A 327 7.83 8.93 -16.01
C ALA A 327 6.67 8.79 -17.01
N ILE A 328 5.51 8.27 -16.59
CA ILE A 328 4.29 8.24 -17.42
C ILE A 328 3.93 9.65 -17.89
N GLY A 329 3.95 10.64 -16.99
CA GLY A 329 3.68 12.04 -17.34
C GLY A 329 4.63 12.56 -18.43
N PHE A 330 5.93 12.26 -18.33
CA PHE A 330 6.91 12.64 -19.34
C PHE A 330 6.70 11.92 -20.67
N VAL A 331 6.52 10.59 -20.66
CA VAL A 331 6.29 9.78 -21.88
C VAL A 331 5.05 10.25 -22.62
N ILE A 332 3.93 10.44 -21.92
CA ILE A 332 2.69 10.91 -22.55
C ILE A 332 2.88 12.30 -23.16
N ALA A 333 3.56 13.23 -22.48
CA ALA A 333 3.84 14.56 -23.02
C ALA A 333 4.69 14.51 -24.30
N VAL A 334 5.67 13.62 -24.39
CA VAL A 334 6.47 13.39 -25.61
C VAL A 334 5.63 12.76 -26.72
N ASP A 335 4.81 11.76 -26.39
CA ASP A 335 3.96 11.04 -27.35
C ASP A 335 2.87 11.92 -27.95
N GLN A 336 2.33 12.89 -27.19
CA GLN A 336 1.32 13.83 -27.70
C GLN A 336 1.91 14.99 -28.50
N LEU A 337 3.18 15.36 -28.27
CA LEU A 337 3.81 16.46 -28.99
C LEU A 337 3.95 16.16 -30.51
N ILE A 338 4.08 14.90 -30.91
CA ILE A 338 4.14 14.48 -32.32
C ILE A 338 2.85 14.86 -33.08
N PRO A 339 1.63 14.42 -32.69
CA PRO A 339 0.39 14.85 -33.32
C PRO A 339 0.03 16.32 -33.06
N GLU A 340 0.47 16.94 -31.97
CA GLU A 340 0.32 18.40 -31.78
C GLU A 340 1.15 19.22 -32.79
N LEU A 341 2.28 18.69 -33.26
CA LEU A 341 3.10 19.29 -34.34
C LEU A 341 2.62 18.89 -35.76
N GLY A 342 1.67 17.97 -35.88
CA GLY A 342 1.22 17.42 -37.17
C GLY A 342 2.25 16.52 -37.85
N LEU A 343 3.12 15.88 -37.06
CA LEU A 343 4.20 15.01 -37.56
C LEU A 343 3.89 13.51 -37.44
N ALA A 344 2.63 13.14 -37.14
CA ALA A 344 2.28 11.74 -36.80
C ALA A 344 2.48 10.78 -37.99
N ALA A 345 2.01 11.12 -39.19
CA ALA A 345 2.24 10.31 -40.39
C ALA A 345 3.74 10.06 -40.65
N LEU A 346 4.58 11.09 -40.52
CA LEU A 346 6.04 10.96 -40.71
C LEU A 346 6.71 10.14 -39.59
N ALA A 347 6.16 10.14 -38.37
CA ALA A 347 6.66 9.35 -37.26
C ALA A 347 6.34 7.85 -37.43
N ASP A 348 5.18 7.54 -38.02
CA ASP A 348 4.79 6.18 -38.41
C ASP A 348 5.63 5.67 -39.59
N GLU A 349 5.80 6.47 -40.65
CA GLU A 349 6.68 6.15 -41.80
C GLU A 349 8.13 5.90 -41.37
N ALA A 350 8.66 6.70 -40.43
CA ALA A 350 10.01 6.51 -39.90
C ALA A 350 10.12 5.37 -38.86
N GLY A 351 9.01 4.72 -38.50
CA GLY A 351 8.94 3.69 -37.45
C GLY A 351 9.14 4.21 -36.01
N VAL A 352 9.32 5.51 -35.82
CA VAL A 352 9.70 6.13 -34.55
C VAL A 352 8.53 6.20 -33.55
N SER A 353 7.27 6.09 -34.00
CA SER A 353 6.10 5.98 -33.13
C SER A 353 6.18 4.85 -32.09
N HIS A 354 6.97 3.80 -32.37
CA HIS A 354 7.22 2.67 -31.47
C HIS A 354 8.59 2.75 -30.74
N GLY A 355 9.41 3.76 -31.05
CA GLY A 355 10.73 3.97 -30.46
C GLY A 355 10.70 4.55 -29.04
N SER A 356 11.88 4.74 -28.44
CA SER A 356 11.96 5.34 -27.10
C SER A 356 11.53 6.82 -27.12
N PRO A 357 11.09 7.39 -25.97
CA PRO A 357 10.87 8.82 -25.84
C PRO A 357 12.05 9.69 -26.31
N VAL A 358 13.29 9.21 -26.16
CA VAL A 358 14.49 9.92 -26.64
C VAL A 358 14.61 9.87 -28.17
N ASP A 359 14.23 8.77 -28.81
CA ASP A 359 14.21 8.69 -30.28
C ASP A 359 13.10 9.56 -30.87
N LYS A 360 11.93 9.62 -30.21
CA LYS A 360 10.83 10.53 -30.54
C LYS A 360 11.26 12.00 -30.44
N ILE A 361 11.97 12.39 -29.38
CA ILE A 361 12.55 13.73 -29.24
C ILE A 361 13.57 14.01 -30.35
N ARG A 362 14.47 13.06 -30.66
CA ARG A 362 15.44 13.21 -31.77
C ARG A 362 14.74 13.41 -33.12
N PHE A 363 13.69 12.64 -33.38
CA PHE A 363 12.88 12.73 -34.60
C PHE A 363 12.16 14.08 -34.73
N MET A 364 11.56 14.59 -33.64
CA MET A 364 10.89 15.90 -33.65
C MET A 364 11.89 17.04 -33.91
N ILE A 365 13.06 17.01 -33.27
CA ILE A 365 14.14 17.99 -33.53
C ILE A 365 14.60 17.92 -34.99
N GLY A 366 14.76 16.72 -35.55
CA GLY A 366 15.19 16.51 -36.94
C GLY A 366 14.12 16.77 -38.02
N ASN A 367 12.87 17.05 -37.65
CA ASN A 367 11.77 17.34 -38.59
C ASN A 367 11.02 18.63 -38.24
N ILE A 368 11.62 19.53 -37.45
CA ILE A 368 11.00 20.78 -37.00
C ILE A 368 10.61 21.71 -38.17
N ASP A 369 11.31 21.63 -39.30
CA ASP A 369 11.00 22.38 -40.52
C ASP A 369 9.73 21.88 -41.26
N LYS A 370 9.19 20.72 -40.86
CA LYS A 370 7.99 20.08 -41.49
C LYS A 370 6.72 20.23 -40.65
N VAL A 371 6.75 21.01 -39.57
CA VAL A 371 5.63 21.18 -38.63
C VAL A 371 4.43 21.83 -39.33
N HIS A 372 3.26 21.19 -39.24
CA HIS A 372 2.04 21.73 -39.86
C HIS A 372 1.44 22.85 -39.00
N GLY A 373 1.72 24.10 -39.36
CA GLY A 373 1.45 25.29 -38.53
C GLY A 373 0.00 25.46 -38.07
N LEU A 374 -0.99 25.04 -38.87
CA LEU A 374 -2.41 25.11 -38.48
C LEU A 374 -2.75 24.11 -37.37
N THR A 375 -2.25 22.88 -37.48
CA THR A 375 -2.36 21.84 -36.44
C THR A 375 -1.70 22.30 -35.15
N PHE A 376 -0.48 22.86 -35.24
CA PHE A 376 0.22 23.41 -34.08
C PHE A 376 -0.53 24.59 -33.43
N ALA A 377 -1.11 25.48 -34.22
CA ALA A 377 -1.95 26.57 -33.70
C ALA A 377 -3.22 26.04 -32.99
N ILE A 378 -3.92 25.07 -33.59
CA ILE A 378 -5.12 24.45 -33.00
C ILE A 378 -4.79 23.71 -31.70
N ALA A 379 -3.69 22.95 -31.67
CA ALA A 379 -3.18 22.28 -30.47
C ALA A 379 -2.80 23.30 -29.37
N GLY A 380 -1.94 24.26 -29.69
CA GLY A 380 -1.43 25.25 -28.73
C GLY A 380 -2.53 26.14 -28.14
N ILE A 381 -3.48 26.61 -28.97
CA ILE A 381 -4.65 27.37 -28.49
C ILE A 381 -5.52 26.50 -27.58
N SER A 382 -5.77 25.24 -27.96
CA SER A 382 -6.57 24.32 -27.14
C SER A 382 -5.90 24.04 -25.79
N PHE A 383 -4.61 23.69 -25.79
CA PHE A 383 -3.82 23.48 -24.58
C PHE A 383 -3.84 24.72 -23.67
N LEU A 384 -3.63 25.91 -24.24
CA LEU A 384 -3.65 27.18 -23.50
C LEU A 384 -5.02 27.47 -22.89
N VAL A 385 -6.12 27.30 -23.64
CA VAL A 385 -7.49 27.48 -23.13
C VAL A 385 -7.77 26.51 -21.99
N ILE A 386 -7.45 25.22 -22.13
CA ILE A 386 -7.67 24.23 -21.08
C ILE A 386 -6.79 24.52 -19.84
N MET A 387 -5.54 24.96 -20.02
CA MET A 387 -4.66 25.39 -18.92
C MET A 387 -5.20 26.62 -18.18
N ILE A 388 -5.67 27.64 -18.90
CA ILE A 388 -6.29 28.83 -18.30
C ILE A 388 -7.56 28.44 -17.54
N CYS A 389 -8.44 27.62 -18.13
CA CYS A 389 -9.63 27.11 -17.44
C CYS A 389 -9.27 26.30 -16.18
N ARG A 390 -8.24 25.44 -16.25
CA ARG A 390 -7.75 24.67 -15.11
C ARG A 390 -7.24 25.56 -13.98
N GLU A 391 -6.39 26.53 -14.27
CA GLU A 391 -5.81 27.37 -13.22
C GLU A 391 -6.84 28.38 -12.67
N LEU A 392 -7.73 28.91 -13.51
CA LEU A 392 -8.85 29.72 -13.06
C LEU A 392 -9.78 28.91 -12.14
N LYS A 393 -10.06 27.64 -12.44
CA LYS A 393 -10.75 26.71 -11.54
C LYS A 393 -10.01 26.53 -10.21
N ASN A 394 -8.70 26.23 -10.24
CA ASN A 394 -7.89 26.08 -9.03
C ASN A 394 -7.98 27.30 -8.10
N ARG A 395 -7.94 28.51 -8.69
CA ARG A 395 -8.01 29.79 -7.94
C ARG A 395 -9.42 30.15 -7.46
N LEU A 396 -10.45 29.83 -8.23
CA LEU A 396 -11.85 30.17 -7.89
C LEU A 396 -12.55 29.12 -7.01
N GLN A 397 -12.19 27.84 -7.11
CA GLN A 397 -12.85 26.74 -6.39
C GLN A 397 -12.93 26.95 -4.86
N PRO A 398 -11.90 27.49 -4.16
CA PRO A 398 -11.99 27.80 -2.73
C PRO A 398 -13.04 28.87 -2.38
N ARG A 399 -13.38 29.75 -3.33
CA ARG A 399 -14.35 30.85 -3.15
C ARG A 399 -15.74 30.51 -3.70
N TYR A 400 -15.80 29.73 -4.77
CA TYR A 400 -17.02 29.34 -5.48
C TYR A 400 -17.00 27.84 -5.81
N PRO A 401 -17.46 26.96 -4.90
CA PRO A 401 -17.43 25.51 -5.10
C PRO A 401 -18.19 25.01 -6.34
N GLY A 402 -19.12 25.80 -6.87
CA GLY A 402 -19.83 25.52 -8.13
C GLY A 402 -18.91 25.44 -9.36
N VAL A 403 -17.77 26.13 -9.36
CA VAL A 403 -16.84 26.21 -10.50
C VAL A 403 -16.17 24.86 -10.83
N ALA A 404 -16.08 23.95 -9.86
CA ALA A 404 -15.58 22.60 -10.08
C ALA A 404 -16.46 21.78 -11.07
N TYR A 405 -17.74 22.12 -11.18
CA TYR A 405 -18.72 21.41 -12.01
C TYR A 405 -18.84 21.96 -13.45
N ILE A 406 -17.95 22.85 -13.89
CA ILE A 406 -17.96 23.34 -15.28
C ILE A 406 -17.22 22.32 -16.17
N PRO A 407 -17.85 21.69 -17.18
CA PRO A 407 -17.20 20.71 -18.05
C PRO A 407 -16.40 21.37 -19.19
N ASP A 408 -15.47 22.25 -18.82
CA ASP A 408 -14.56 23.00 -19.71
C ASP A 408 -13.93 22.13 -20.81
N ARG A 409 -13.41 20.96 -20.44
CA ARG A 409 -12.78 19.97 -21.33
C ARG A 409 -13.76 19.43 -22.40
N PHE A 410 -14.99 19.11 -22.01
CA PHE A 410 -16.04 18.70 -22.95
C PHE A 410 -16.43 19.87 -23.87
N VAL A 411 -16.54 21.09 -23.33
CA VAL A 411 -16.85 22.28 -24.13
C VAL A 411 -15.76 22.54 -25.18
N VAL A 412 -14.47 22.43 -24.84
CA VAL A 412 -13.37 22.56 -25.80
C VAL A 412 -13.46 21.52 -26.92
N VAL A 413 -13.74 20.26 -26.60
CA VAL A 413 -13.89 19.20 -27.61
C VAL A 413 -15.13 19.40 -28.50
N VAL A 414 -16.27 19.80 -27.95
CA VAL A 414 -17.49 20.06 -28.74
C VAL A 414 -17.32 21.29 -29.64
N VAL A 415 -16.70 22.36 -29.12
CA VAL A 415 -16.42 23.57 -29.91
C VAL A 415 -15.39 23.26 -31.01
N SER A 416 -14.34 22.47 -30.75
CA SER A 416 -13.38 22.11 -31.80
C SER A 416 -13.99 21.23 -32.88
N ALA A 417 -14.91 20.32 -32.54
CA ALA A 417 -15.65 19.53 -33.54
C ALA A 417 -16.53 20.42 -34.44
N ILE A 418 -17.27 21.36 -33.84
CA ILE A 418 -18.11 22.32 -34.58
C ILE A 418 -17.25 23.22 -35.47
N LEU A 419 -16.10 23.68 -35.01
CA LEU A 419 -15.16 24.49 -35.81
C LEU A 419 -14.51 23.68 -36.93
N CYS A 420 -14.11 22.42 -36.68
CA CYS A 420 -13.57 21.51 -37.68
C CYS A 420 -14.54 21.32 -38.85
N TRP A 421 -15.84 21.13 -38.55
CA TRP A 421 -16.92 21.06 -39.54
C TRP A 421 -17.26 22.40 -40.20
N ARG A 422 -17.15 23.53 -39.48
CA ARG A 422 -17.45 24.87 -40.01
C ARG A 422 -16.35 25.49 -40.89
N LEU A 423 -15.12 25.01 -40.76
CA LEU A 423 -13.92 25.58 -41.37
C LEU A 423 -13.17 24.58 -42.25
N ASP A 424 -13.72 23.37 -42.46
CA ASP A 424 -13.15 22.30 -43.28
C ASP A 424 -11.65 22.04 -43.00
N TRP A 425 -11.29 21.93 -41.71
CA TRP A 425 -9.89 21.75 -41.27
C TRP A 425 -9.23 20.49 -41.86
N GLU A 426 -10.00 19.45 -42.17
CA GLU A 426 -9.53 18.25 -42.87
C GLU A 426 -8.94 18.59 -44.26
N ASN A 427 -9.65 19.40 -45.06
CA ASN A 427 -9.17 19.87 -46.37
C ASN A 427 -7.97 20.82 -46.27
N GLN A 428 -7.67 21.33 -45.07
CA GLN A 428 -6.51 22.19 -44.79
C GLN A 428 -5.28 21.40 -44.29
N GLY A 429 -5.40 20.08 -44.13
CA GLY A 429 -4.31 19.19 -43.68
C GLY A 429 -4.29 18.88 -42.18
N VAL A 430 -5.35 19.24 -41.44
CA VAL A 430 -5.46 18.88 -40.01
C VAL A 430 -5.98 17.46 -39.89
N GLU A 431 -5.24 16.59 -39.19
CA GLU A 431 -5.67 15.21 -38.96
C GLU A 431 -6.95 15.15 -38.09
N VAL A 432 -8.02 14.59 -38.66
CA VAL A 432 -9.27 14.24 -37.97
C VAL A 432 -9.32 12.76 -37.59
N LEU A 433 -10.27 12.35 -36.76
CA LEU A 433 -10.45 10.94 -36.35
C LEU A 433 -10.92 10.05 -37.53
N GLY A 434 -11.66 10.61 -38.48
CA GLY A 434 -12.07 9.92 -39.71
C GLY A 434 -13.28 8.99 -39.57
N THR A 435 -13.56 8.19 -40.61
CA THR A 435 -14.74 7.31 -40.66
C THR A 435 -14.60 6.09 -39.77
N VAL A 436 -15.35 6.05 -38.68
CA VAL A 436 -15.56 4.83 -37.89
C VAL A 436 -16.58 3.95 -38.61
N LYS A 437 -16.14 2.84 -39.22
CA LYS A 437 -17.04 1.77 -39.68
C LYS A 437 -17.87 1.26 -38.49
N ALA A 438 -19.19 1.45 -38.54
CA ALA A 438 -20.10 0.77 -37.62
C ALA A 438 -20.10 -0.73 -37.94
N ALA A 439 -20.04 -1.60 -36.93
CA ALA A 439 -19.95 -3.05 -37.17
C ALA A 439 -21.18 -3.58 -37.91
N ASN A 440 -20.94 -4.39 -38.94
CA ASN A 440 -21.97 -4.91 -39.85
C ASN A 440 -22.99 -5.81 -39.10
N GLY A 441 -24.16 -5.26 -38.78
CA GLY A 441 -25.36 -6.00 -38.34
C GLY A 441 -25.34 -6.63 -36.95
N GLN A 442 -24.17 -6.90 -36.34
CA GLN A 442 -24.03 -7.62 -35.07
C GLN A 442 -23.40 -6.77 -33.96
N LEU A 443 -24.08 -5.67 -33.60
CA LEU A 443 -23.71 -4.86 -32.44
C LEU A 443 -23.86 -5.68 -31.14
N LEU A 444 -22.85 -5.60 -30.26
CA LEU A 444 -22.82 -6.27 -28.93
C LEU A 444 -23.03 -7.79 -28.97
N ALA A 445 -22.60 -8.48 -30.03
CA ALA A 445 -22.65 -9.94 -30.12
C ALA A 445 -21.86 -10.61 -28.98
N PHE A 446 -22.52 -11.51 -28.25
CA PHE A 446 -21.86 -12.35 -27.24
C PHE A 446 -21.09 -13.48 -27.93
N GLN A 447 -19.77 -13.48 -27.76
CA GLN A 447 -18.85 -14.47 -28.31
C GLN A 447 -17.94 -14.98 -27.19
N TRP A 448 -18.22 -16.18 -26.67
CA TRP A 448 -17.40 -16.79 -25.63
C TRP A 448 -15.96 -17.02 -26.13
N PRO A 449 -14.92 -16.46 -25.47
CA PRO A 449 -13.55 -16.49 -26.01
C PRO A 449 -12.86 -17.86 -25.87
N PHE A 450 -13.31 -18.71 -24.94
CA PHE A 450 -12.69 -20.03 -24.69
C PHE A 450 -13.43 -21.16 -25.42
N LYS A 451 -13.63 -21.03 -26.74
CA LYS A 451 -14.09 -22.12 -27.61
C LYS A 451 -12.93 -23.05 -27.97
N LEU A 452 -13.21 -24.33 -28.23
CA LEU A 452 -12.17 -25.30 -28.63
C LEU A 452 -11.57 -24.97 -30.01
N GLU A 453 -12.37 -24.39 -30.92
CA GLU A 453 -11.95 -23.92 -32.24
C GLU A 453 -10.77 -22.93 -32.16
N HIS A 454 -10.75 -22.08 -31.13
CA HIS A 454 -9.75 -21.02 -30.95
C HIS A 454 -8.50 -21.45 -30.14
N MET A 455 -8.36 -22.74 -29.79
CA MET A 455 -7.21 -23.28 -29.06
C MET A 455 -5.82 -22.89 -29.61
N PRO A 456 -5.58 -22.83 -30.94
CA PRO A 456 -4.30 -22.38 -31.48
C PRO A 456 -3.95 -20.94 -31.05
N HIS A 457 -4.92 -20.03 -31.15
CA HIS A 457 -4.78 -18.62 -30.78
C HIS A 457 -4.64 -18.44 -29.26
N ILE A 458 -5.30 -19.27 -28.46
CA ILE A 458 -5.12 -19.30 -26.99
C ILE A 458 -3.67 -19.63 -26.62
N ARG A 459 -2.99 -20.52 -27.36
CA ARG A 459 -1.59 -20.88 -27.10
C ARG A 459 -0.61 -19.74 -27.44
N SER A 460 -0.80 -19.04 -28.56
CA SER A 460 0.03 -17.88 -28.93
C SER A 460 -0.24 -16.67 -28.02
N ALA A 461 -1.51 -16.40 -27.71
CA ALA A 461 -1.94 -15.32 -26.84
C ALA A 461 -1.46 -15.46 -25.37
N MET A 462 -1.10 -16.65 -24.90
CA MET A 462 -0.85 -16.91 -23.47
C MET A 462 0.23 -16.02 -22.85
N SER A 463 1.40 -15.90 -23.49
CA SER A 463 2.52 -15.11 -22.98
C SER A 463 2.15 -13.61 -22.93
N THR A 464 1.58 -13.11 -24.01
CA THR A 464 1.19 -11.70 -24.13
C THR A 464 0.03 -11.34 -23.20
N SER A 465 -0.94 -12.23 -23.01
CA SER A 465 -2.03 -12.07 -22.05
C SER A 465 -1.53 -12.01 -20.60
N PHE A 466 -0.49 -12.77 -20.26
CA PHE A 466 0.17 -12.69 -18.95
C PHE A 466 0.88 -11.34 -18.75
N LEU A 467 1.59 -10.84 -19.77
CA LEU A 467 2.21 -9.52 -19.73
C LEU A 467 1.17 -8.39 -19.59
N ILE A 468 0.06 -8.46 -20.34
CA ILE A 468 -1.07 -7.53 -20.23
C ILE A 468 -1.69 -7.58 -18.83
N ALA A 469 -1.94 -8.78 -18.29
CA ALA A 469 -2.47 -8.97 -16.94
C ALA A 469 -1.56 -8.38 -15.86
N LEU A 470 -0.24 -8.60 -15.96
CA LEU A 470 0.75 -8.10 -15.02
C LEU A 470 0.89 -6.57 -15.06
N LEU A 471 1.02 -6.01 -16.27
CA LEU A 471 1.11 -4.57 -16.53
C LEU A 471 -0.15 -3.85 -16.01
N GLY A 472 -1.32 -4.36 -16.40
CA GLY A 472 -2.62 -3.82 -16.03
C GLY A 472 -2.93 -3.92 -14.54
N PHE A 473 -2.54 -5.00 -13.87
CA PHE A 473 -2.64 -5.12 -12.41
C PHE A 473 -1.79 -4.05 -11.71
N PHE A 474 -0.55 -3.84 -12.14
CA PHE A 474 0.32 -2.84 -11.54
C PHE A 474 -0.14 -1.40 -11.83
N GLU A 475 -0.56 -1.08 -13.06
CA GLU A 475 -1.11 0.26 -13.37
C GLU A 475 -2.35 0.56 -12.52
N SER A 476 -3.28 -0.41 -12.41
CA SER A 476 -4.47 -0.30 -11.56
C SER A 476 -4.12 -0.09 -10.08
N SER A 477 -3.09 -0.79 -9.60
CA SER A 477 -2.62 -0.67 -8.21
C SER A 477 -1.95 0.70 -7.96
N VAL A 478 -1.18 1.21 -8.92
CA VAL A 478 -0.63 2.58 -8.92
C VAL A 478 -1.75 3.62 -8.86
N ALA A 479 -2.77 3.47 -9.69
CA ALA A 479 -3.91 4.38 -9.74
C ALA A 479 -4.71 4.36 -8.43
N ALA A 480 -5.12 3.18 -7.97
CA ALA A 480 -5.93 3.02 -6.75
C ALA A 480 -5.23 3.56 -5.49
N LYS A 481 -3.91 3.35 -5.36
CA LYS A 481 -3.12 3.93 -4.26
C LYS A 481 -2.97 5.45 -4.36
N SER A 482 -2.71 5.97 -5.54
CA SER A 482 -2.46 7.41 -5.75
C SER A 482 -3.74 8.25 -5.65
N LEU A 483 -4.90 7.66 -5.92
CA LEU A 483 -6.20 8.27 -5.64
C LEU A 483 -6.53 8.32 -4.14
N GLY A 484 -5.97 7.40 -3.35
CA GLY A 484 -6.23 7.25 -1.92
C GLY A 484 -7.58 6.58 -1.61
N SER A 485 -7.84 6.32 -0.33
CA SER A 485 -9.17 5.91 0.13
C SER A 485 -10.15 7.09 0.04
N SER A 486 -11.38 6.83 -0.42
CA SER A 486 -12.39 7.88 -0.59
C SER A 486 -13.16 8.09 0.71
N GLU A 487 -12.89 9.20 1.40
CA GLU A 487 -13.58 9.62 2.64
C GLU A 487 -15.12 9.78 2.47
N THR A 488 -15.61 9.81 1.23
CA THR A 488 -17.03 10.04 0.92
C THR A 488 -17.95 8.84 1.13
N ILE A 489 -17.41 7.60 1.15
CA ILE A 489 -18.17 6.35 1.30
C ILE A 489 -17.52 5.49 2.38
N GLN A 490 -18.21 5.32 3.51
CA GLN A 490 -17.69 4.63 4.67
C GLN A 490 -17.66 3.11 4.47
N GLY A 491 -16.65 2.44 5.02
CA GLY A 491 -16.50 0.98 4.98
C GLY A 491 -15.88 0.41 3.69
N ILE A 492 -15.68 1.20 2.63
CA ILE A 492 -14.91 0.76 1.45
C ILE A 492 -13.42 0.97 1.69
N GLN A 493 -12.77 -0.04 2.27
CA GLN A 493 -11.31 -0.13 2.32
C GLN A 493 -10.78 -0.64 0.98
N LEU A 494 -9.70 -0.04 0.48
CA LEU A 494 -8.96 -0.53 -0.70
C LEU A 494 -8.34 -1.90 -0.40
N SER A 495 -8.40 -2.83 -1.34
CA SER A 495 -7.80 -4.16 -1.17
C SER A 495 -7.37 -4.77 -2.50
N ALA A 496 -6.07 -4.92 -2.71
CA ALA A 496 -5.49 -5.43 -3.96
C ALA A 496 -6.12 -6.75 -4.43
N ASN A 497 -6.39 -7.71 -3.53
CA ASN A 497 -7.07 -8.97 -3.88
C ASN A 497 -8.50 -8.76 -4.42
N ARG A 498 -9.23 -7.74 -3.95
CA ARG A 498 -10.56 -7.39 -4.48
C ARG A 498 -10.47 -6.59 -5.77
N GLU A 499 -9.48 -5.70 -5.91
CA GLU A 499 -9.17 -5.03 -7.20
C GLU A 499 -8.86 -6.06 -8.29
N MET A 500 -8.01 -7.05 -8.01
CA MET A 500 -7.69 -8.14 -8.95
C MET A 500 -8.95 -8.90 -9.39
N ILE A 501 -9.82 -9.28 -8.45
CA ILE A 501 -11.07 -9.98 -8.80
C ILE A 501 -12.01 -9.07 -9.61
N ALA A 502 -12.15 -7.79 -9.24
CA ALA A 502 -13.01 -6.84 -9.96
C ALA A 502 -12.53 -6.56 -11.39
N LEU A 503 -11.23 -6.28 -11.56
CA LEU A 503 -10.60 -6.01 -12.85
C LEU A 503 -10.54 -7.27 -13.72
N GLY A 504 -10.25 -8.43 -13.12
CA GLY A 504 -10.25 -9.70 -13.80
C GLY A 504 -11.62 -10.07 -14.35
N ILE A 505 -12.68 -9.97 -13.52
CA ILE A 505 -14.06 -10.22 -13.96
C ILE A 505 -14.50 -9.19 -15.01
N ALA A 506 -14.13 -7.91 -14.86
CA ALA A 506 -14.39 -6.89 -15.88
C ALA A 506 -13.80 -7.29 -17.25
N ASN A 507 -12.53 -7.68 -17.29
CA ASN A 507 -11.87 -8.12 -18.53
C ASN A 507 -12.42 -9.45 -19.08
N MET A 508 -12.83 -10.39 -18.21
CA MET A 508 -13.52 -11.61 -18.67
C MET A 508 -14.86 -11.30 -19.33
N VAL A 509 -15.66 -10.39 -18.77
CA VAL A 509 -16.93 -9.95 -19.37
C VAL A 509 -16.67 -9.18 -20.66
N GLY A 510 -15.75 -8.22 -20.67
CA GLY A 510 -15.37 -7.48 -21.88
C GLY A 510 -14.87 -8.38 -23.01
N GLY A 511 -14.05 -9.38 -22.70
CA GLY A 511 -13.58 -10.39 -23.66
C GLY A 511 -14.72 -11.20 -24.31
N CYS A 512 -15.83 -11.44 -23.60
CA CYS A 512 -17.02 -12.07 -24.15
C CYS A 512 -17.82 -11.19 -25.14
N PHE A 513 -17.49 -9.89 -25.21
CA PHE A 513 -17.97 -8.94 -26.21
C PHE A 513 -16.81 -8.40 -27.07
N MET A 514 -15.71 -9.16 -27.17
CA MET A 514 -14.55 -8.85 -28.00
C MET A 514 -13.92 -7.48 -27.68
N SER A 515 -13.99 -7.01 -26.43
CA SER A 515 -13.45 -5.69 -26.07
C SER A 515 -11.92 -5.69 -26.00
N LEU A 516 -11.30 -4.52 -26.18
CA LEU A 516 -9.93 -4.32 -25.72
C LEU A 516 -9.77 -4.63 -24.21
N PRO A 517 -8.59 -5.11 -23.76
CA PRO A 517 -8.27 -5.24 -22.35
C PRO A 517 -8.24 -3.87 -21.68
N ALA A 518 -8.70 -3.80 -20.43
CA ALA A 518 -8.98 -2.55 -19.72
C ALA A 518 -8.57 -2.61 -18.24
N PHE A 519 -7.69 -1.69 -17.83
CA PHE A 519 -7.11 -1.63 -16.48
C PHE A 519 -7.09 -0.20 -15.97
N GLY A 520 -7.13 0.02 -14.66
CA GLY A 520 -7.38 1.33 -14.06
C GLY A 520 -6.23 2.33 -14.23
N GLY A 521 -6.36 3.27 -15.16
CA GLY A 521 -5.34 4.29 -15.39
C GLY A 521 -5.37 5.48 -14.42
N TYR A 522 -4.19 5.90 -13.94
CA TYR A 522 -4.08 6.98 -12.94
C TYR A 522 -4.52 8.34 -13.49
N GLY A 523 -3.95 8.77 -14.63
CA GLY A 523 -4.21 10.09 -15.22
C GLY A 523 -5.69 10.34 -15.46
N ARG A 524 -6.41 9.35 -16.02
CA ARG A 524 -7.85 9.47 -16.27
C ARG A 524 -8.68 9.47 -14.99
N SER A 525 -8.31 8.64 -14.00
CA SER A 525 -8.99 8.63 -12.70
C SER A 525 -8.76 9.94 -11.92
N LYS A 526 -7.60 10.59 -12.10
CA LYS A 526 -7.32 11.94 -11.60
C LYS A 526 -8.20 13.01 -12.26
N VAL A 527 -8.51 12.88 -13.56
CA VAL A 527 -9.51 13.75 -14.23
C VAL A 527 -10.92 13.53 -13.67
N ASN A 528 -11.34 12.28 -13.46
CA ASN A 528 -12.62 11.95 -12.82
C ASN A 528 -12.75 12.60 -11.43
N LYS A 529 -11.71 12.45 -10.60
CA LYS A 529 -11.62 13.05 -9.25
C LYS A 529 -11.64 14.59 -9.28
N SER A 530 -10.88 15.21 -10.18
CA SER A 530 -10.80 16.69 -10.27
C SER A 530 -12.04 17.34 -10.89
N THR A 531 -12.81 16.62 -11.71
CA THR A 531 -14.09 17.07 -12.28
C THR A 531 -15.27 16.86 -11.32
N GLY A 532 -15.01 16.40 -10.09
CA GLY A 532 -16.01 16.28 -9.04
C GLY A 532 -16.71 14.92 -8.94
N GLY A 533 -16.24 13.89 -9.66
CA GLY A 533 -16.66 12.51 -9.47
C GLY A 533 -16.25 11.98 -8.10
N LYS A 534 -17.20 11.44 -7.34
CA LYS A 534 -17.05 11.05 -5.92
C LYS A 534 -17.38 9.59 -5.66
N SER A 535 -18.17 8.95 -6.52
CA SER A 535 -18.65 7.57 -6.36
C SER A 535 -18.41 6.72 -7.61
N PRO A 536 -18.55 5.37 -7.52
CA PRO A 536 -18.44 4.49 -8.68
C PRO A 536 -19.53 4.74 -9.74
N ALA A 537 -20.59 5.49 -9.40
CA ALA A 537 -21.60 5.90 -10.36
C ALA A 537 -21.01 6.71 -11.53
N SER A 538 -19.88 7.41 -11.37
CA SER A 538 -19.20 8.08 -12.50
C SER A 538 -18.81 7.08 -13.59
N SER A 539 -18.38 5.89 -13.19
CA SER A 539 -18.00 4.78 -14.09
C SER A 539 -19.23 4.07 -14.69
N MET A 540 -20.37 4.04 -13.98
CA MET A 540 -21.65 3.61 -14.55
C MET A 540 -22.19 4.61 -15.59
N PHE A 541 -22.15 5.92 -15.30
CA PHE A 541 -22.55 6.94 -16.26
C PHE A 541 -21.63 6.95 -17.48
N LEU A 542 -20.33 6.72 -17.32
CA LEU A 542 -19.40 6.58 -18.46
C LEU A 542 -19.76 5.39 -19.35
N SER A 543 -20.15 4.25 -18.77
CA SER A 543 -20.66 3.10 -19.51
C SER A 543 -21.94 3.40 -20.29
N ILE A 544 -22.92 4.05 -19.65
CA ILE A 544 -24.18 4.46 -20.28
C ILE A 544 -23.93 5.46 -21.42
N ILE A 545 -23.03 6.43 -21.22
CA ILE A 545 -22.64 7.40 -22.25
C ILE A 545 -21.89 6.71 -23.39
N SER A 546 -21.02 5.73 -23.13
CA SER A 546 -20.38 4.92 -24.17
C SER A 546 -21.40 4.15 -25.02
N LEU A 547 -22.39 3.52 -24.36
CA LEU A 547 -23.47 2.80 -25.03
C LEU A 547 -24.32 3.72 -25.92
N LEU A 548 -24.73 4.88 -25.40
CA LEU A 548 -25.41 5.91 -26.19
C LEU A 548 -24.54 6.44 -27.34
N SER A 549 -23.21 6.52 -27.15
CA SER A 549 -22.30 7.00 -28.17
C SER A 549 -22.18 6.03 -29.35
N ILE A 550 -22.19 4.72 -29.11
CA ILE A 550 -22.21 3.68 -30.15
C ILE A 550 -23.45 3.80 -31.04
N PHE A 551 -24.63 4.06 -30.45
CA PHE A 551 -25.89 4.16 -31.20
C PHE A 551 -26.13 5.52 -31.86
N PHE A 552 -25.66 6.63 -31.28
CA PHE A 552 -26.06 7.98 -31.72
C PHE A 552 -24.91 8.95 -32.04
N LEU A 553 -23.75 8.85 -31.37
CA LEU A 553 -22.66 9.84 -31.52
C LEU A 553 -21.58 9.40 -32.52
N LEU A 554 -21.53 8.11 -32.89
CA LEU A 554 -20.49 7.54 -33.75
C LEU A 554 -20.22 8.34 -35.05
N PRO A 555 -21.23 8.85 -35.79
CA PRO A 555 -20.98 9.66 -36.99
C PRO A 555 -20.36 11.02 -36.68
N TYR A 556 -20.70 11.63 -35.54
CA TYR A 556 -20.20 12.94 -35.13
C TYR A 556 -18.74 12.90 -34.66
N PHE A 557 -18.23 11.73 -34.25
CA PHE A 557 -16.83 11.55 -33.92
C PHE A 557 -15.88 11.72 -35.12
N TYR A 558 -16.39 11.67 -36.37
CA TYR A 558 -15.62 11.97 -37.58
C TYR A 558 -14.90 13.33 -37.48
N TYR A 559 -15.63 14.39 -37.12
CA TYR A 559 -15.16 15.78 -37.09
C TYR A 559 -14.28 16.12 -35.88
N LEU A 560 -13.72 15.13 -35.18
CA LEU A 560 -12.84 15.37 -34.04
C LEU A 560 -11.39 15.57 -34.51
N PRO A 561 -10.81 16.78 -34.39
CA PRO A 561 -9.40 17.00 -34.73
C PRO A 561 -8.49 16.32 -33.70
N LYS A 562 -7.61 15.41 -34.16
CA LYS A 562 -6.62 14.72 -33.32
C LYS A 562 -5.77 15.70 -32.48
N PRO A 563 -5.30 16.86 -33.00
CA PRO A 563 -4.45 17.77 -32.21
C PRO A 563 -5.12 18.31 -30.93
N VAL A 564 -6.45 18.44 -30.92
CA VAL A 564 -7.19 18.88 -29.72
C VAL A 564 -7.33 17.75 -28.70
N LEU A 565 -7.45 16.50 -29.16
CA LEU A 565 -7.41 15.32 -28.29
C LEU A 565 -6.01 15.17 -27.66
N SER A 566 -4.95 15.39 -28.44
CA SER A 566 -3.57 15.38 -27.95
C SER A 566 -3.31 16.47 -26.90
N ALA A 567 -3.69 17.73 -27.20
CA ALA A 567 -3.60 18.83 -26.23
C ALA A 567 -4.36 18.54 -24.92
N MET A 568 -5.54 17.93 -25.03
CA MET A 568 -6.34 17.45 -23.90
C MET A 568 -5.61 16.39 -23.04
N ILE A 569 -4.81 15.53 -23.66
CA ILE A 569 -4.01 14.49 -23.00
C ILE A 569 -2.73 15.10 -22.40
N SER A 570 -2.06 16.03 -23.09
CA SER A 570 -0.90 16.80 -22.59
C SER A 570 -1.23 17.59 -21.32
N VAL A 571 -2.45 18.12 -21.19
CA VAL A 571 -2.97 18.72 -19.95
C VAL A 571 -3.00 17.72 -18.78
N VAL A 572 -3.34 16.45 -19.05
CA VAL A 572 -3.32 15.38 -18.04
C VAL A 572 -1.87 15.02 -17.69
N ALA A 573 -1.01 14.87 -18.70
CA ALA A 573 0.41 14.57 -18.57
C ALA A 573 1.15 15.59 -17.70
N TYR A 574 0.97 16.89 -17.97
CA TYR A 574 1.49 17.98 -17.14
C TYR A 574 1.05 17.83 -15.67
N SER A 575 -0.23 17.50 -15.43
CA SER A 575 -0.76 17.29 -14.09
C SER A 575 -0.18 16.06 -13.39
N LEU A 576 0.40 15.08 -14.10
CA LEU A 576 1.14 13.97 -13.49
C LEU A 576 2.55 14.41 -13.04
N ILE A 577 3.24 15.19 -13.87
CA ILE A 577 4.59 15.72 -13.60
C ILE A 577 4.58 16.68 -12.40
N GLU A 578 3.52 17.50 -12.29
CA GLU A 578 3.32 18.51 -11.24
C GLU A 578 3.39 17.97 -9.78
N GLU A 579 3.13 16.68 -9.56
CA GLU A 579 3.23 16.06 -8.23
C GLU A 579 4.66 15.68 -7.82
N ALA A 580 5.61 15.62 -8.76
CA ALA A 580 6.97 15.14 -8.53
C ALA A 580 7.85 16.09 -7.67
N PRO A 581 7.89 17.42 -7.90
CA PRO A 581 8.86 18.30 -7.23
C PRO A 581 8.69 18.37 -5.71
N HIS A 582 7.45 18.29 -5.21
CA HIS A 582 7.16 18.30 -3.78
C HIS A 582 7.80 17.10 -3.06
N ASP A 583 7.57 15.89 -3.59
CA ASP A 583 8.05 14.66 -2.96
C ASP A 583 9.56 14.48 -3.15
N ILE A 584 10.13 14.90 -4.30
CA ILE A 584 11.59 15.00 -4.49
C ILE A 584 12.21 15.95 -3.46
N GLY A 585 11.61 17.13 -3.24
CA GLY A 585 12.05 18.08 -2.22
C GLY A 585 11.99 17.52 -0.80
N PHE A 586 10.97 16.71 -0.48
CA PHE A 586 10.87 15.98 0.78
C PHE A 586 12.00 14.94 0.94
N PHE A 587 12.23 14.08 -0.07
CA PHE A 587 13.26 13.05 0.00
C PHE A 587 14.68 13.64 0.05
N LEU A 588 14.94 14.76 -0.64
CA LEU A 588 16.18 15.53 -0.52
C LEU A 588 16.36 16.07 0.91
N ARG A 589 15.32 16.67 1.50
CA ARG A 589 15.37 17.22 2.87
C ARG A 589 15.70 16.16 3.92
N ILE A 590 15.21 14.93 3.78
CA ILE A 590 15.52 13.82 4.69
C ILE A 590 16.77 13.00 4.30
N ARG A 591 17.53 13.43 3.27
CA ARG A 591 18.70 12.71 2.71
C ARG A 591 18.38 11.26 2.30
N GLY A 592 17.18 11.04 1.76
CA GLY A 592 16.66 9.73 1.33
C GLY A 592 17.25 9.23 0.01
N TRP A 593 18.57 9.09 -0.07
CA TRP A 593 19.29 8.76 -1.31
C TRP A 593 18.87 7.44 -1.96
N THR A 594 18.46 6.43 -1.20
CA THR A 594 17.94 5.15 -1.73
C THR A 594 16.64 5.34 -2.51
N GLU A 595 15.75 6.17 -1.98
CA GLU A 595 14.43 6.44 -2.54
C GLU A 595 14.54 7.35 -3.78
N LEU A 596 15.41 8.37 -3.72
CA LEU A 596 15.75 9.20 -4.86
C LEU A 596 16.41 8.38 -5.98
N GLY A 597 17.31 7.44 -5.62
CA GLY A 597 17.92 6.52 -6.57
C GLY A 597 16.90 5.61 -7.24
N LEU A 598 15.94 5.05 -6.48
CA LEU A 598 14.84 4.26 -7.02
C LEU A 598 13.96 5.07 -7.99
N MET A 599 13.59 6.29 -7.59
CA MET A 599 12.82 7.22 -8.45
C MET A 599 13.57 7.54 -9.75
N ALA A 600 14.86 7.86 -9.66
CA ALA A 600 15.69 8.20 -10.82
C ALA A 600 15.86 7.00 -11.78
N VAL A 601 16.13 5.79 -11.26
CA VAL A 601 16.27 4.59 -12.09
C VAL A 601 14.97 4.26 -12.83
N ILE A 602 13.82 4.35 -12.17
CA ILE A 602 12.52 4.13 -12.82
C ILE A 602 12.26 5.16 -13.92
N PHE A 603 12.52 6.44 -13.64
CA PHE A 603 12.33 7.52 -14.62
C PHE A 603 13.24 7.36 -15.83
N LEU A 604 14.54 7.17 -15.61
CA LEU A 604 15.53 7.03 -16.68
C LEU A 604 15.33 5.74 -17.50
N ALA A 605 15.02 4.60 -16.86
CA ALA A 605 14.72 3.36 -17.59
C ALA A 605 13.46 3.48 -18.45
N THR A 606 12.44 4.19 -17.97
CA THR A 606 11.23 4.50 -18.74
C THR A 606 11.51 5.42 -19.93
N MET A 607 12.36 6.44 -19.71
CA MET A 607 12.70 7.48 -20.70
C MET A 607 13.61 6.96 -21.83
N PHE A 608 14.60 6.12 -21.50
CA PHE A 608 15.58 5.61 -22.47
C PHE A 608 15.16 4.31 -23.17
N TYR A 609 14.28 3.51 -22.57
CA TYR A 609 13.87 2.22 -23.13
C TYR A 609 12.36 2.15 -23.35
N SER A 610 11.58 1.82 -22.33
CA SER A 610 10.12 1.70 -22.42
C SER A 610 9.45 1.76 -21.06
N LEU A 611 8.15 2.08 -21.06
CA LEU A 611 7.29 2.01 -19.86
C LEU A 611 7.26 0.61 -19.22
N THR A 612 7.27 -0.44 -20.04
CA THR A 612 7.25 -1.84 -19.57
C THR A 612 8.55 -2.21 -18.86
N LEU A 613 9.71 -1.80 -19.39
CA LEU A 613 11.01 -2.02 -18.74
C LEU A 613 11.19 -1.13 -17.51
N GLY A 614 10.75 0.12 -17.54
CA GLY A 614 10.75 1.01 -16.38
C GLY A 614 9.94 0.46 -15.20
N MET A 615 8.76 -0.10 -15.47
CA MET A 615 7.96 -0.81 -14.46
C MET A 615 8.70 -2.06 -13.95
N ALA A 616 9.23 -2.90 -14.85
CA ALA A 616 9.92 -4.14 -14.47
C ALA A 616 11.15 -3.89 -13.58
N PHE A 617 11.99 -2.91 -13.93
CA PHE A 617 13.10 -2.48 -13.07
C PHE A 617 12.62 -1.92 -11.75
N GLY A 618 11.59 -1.07 -11.73
CA GLY A 618 11.06 -0.50 -10.49
C GLY A 618 10.49 -1.53 -9.52
N VAL A 619 9.70 -2.49 -10.01
CA VAL A 619 9.13 -3.57 -9.19
C VAL A 619 10.24 -4.53 -8.75
N GLY A 620 11.14 -4.92 -9.65
CA GLY A 620 12.27 -5.81 -9.34
C GLY A 620 13.22 -5.24 -8.30
N LEU A 621 13.61 -3.96 -8.43
CA LEU A 621 14.45 -3.26 -7.46
C LEU A 621 13.72 -3.08 -6.11
N SER A 622 12.45 -2.71 -6.11
CA SER A 622 11.65 -2.58 -4.88
C SER A 622 11.55 -3.91 -4.14
N MET A 623 11.32 -5.02 -4.86
CA MET A 623 11.30 -6.36 -4.28
C MET A 623 12.67 -6.77 -3.73
N LEU A 624 13.75 -6.51 -4.49
CA LEU A 624 15.13 -6.79 -4.05
C LEU A 624 15.53 -5.98 -2.82
N MET A 625 15.08 -4.73 -2.69
CA MET A 625 15.27 -3.92 -1.48
C MET A 625 14.53 -4.50 -0.27
N VAL A 626 13.29 -4.94 -0.44
CA VAL A 626 12.52 -5.63 0.63
C VAL A 626 13.19 -6.94 1.06
N ILE A 627 13.65 -7.75 0.10
CA ILE A 627 14.38 -9.00 0.40
C ILE A 627 15.67 -8.69 1.17
N LYS A 628 16.50 -7.76 0.68
CA LYS A 628 17.75 -7.29 1.32
C LYS A 628 17.54 -6.71 2.73
N HIS A 629 16.35 -6.18 3.00
CA HIS A 629 15.97 -5.71 4.34
C HIS A 629 15.53 -6.86 5.25
N SER A 630 14.82 -7.86 4.71
CA SER A 630 14.34 -9.03 5.45
C SER A 630 15.44 -10.06 5.77
N THR A 631 16.52 -10.11 4.99
CA THR A 631 17.63 -11.06 5.21
C THR A 631 18.64 -10.62 6.28
N ARG A 632 18.57 -9.36 6.74
CA ARG A 632 19.56 -8.74 7.64
C ARG A 632 19.07 -8.73 9.11
N PRO A 633 19.44 -9.73 9.94
CA PRO A 633 18.97 -9.78 11.32
C PRO A 633 19.56 -8.66 12.17
N ARG A 634 18.69 -8.04 12.96
CA ARG A 634 18.91 -6.86 13.80
C ARG A 634 19.36 -7.20 15.22
N ILE A 635 20.18 -8.25 15.35
CA ILE A 635 20.73 -8.71 16.63
C ILE A 635 21.44 -7.55 17.36
N GLN A 636 21.24 -7.45 18.68
CA GLN A 636 21.85 -6.43 19.53
C GLN A 636 22.63 -7.09 20.68
N ILE A 637 23.82 -6.58 20.99
CA ILE A 637 24.46 -6.87 22.29
C ILE A 637 23.75 -6.01 23.33
N LEU A 638 23.38 -6.61 24.47
CA LEU A 638 22.88 -5.86 25.62
C LEU A 638 24.00 -5.61 26.64
N GLY A 639 24.08 -4.37 27.13
CA GLY A 639 24.86 -3.97 28.31
C GLY A 639 23.93 -3.42 29.41
N ARG A 640 24.35 -3.50 30.67
CA ARG A 640 23.58 -3.03 31.83
C ARG A 640 23.83 -1.53 32.05
N ILE A 641 22.79 -0.75 32.36
CA ILE A 641 22.95 0.64 32.80
C ILE A 641 23.39 0.64 34.28
N PRO A 642 24.52 1.30 34.64
CA PRO A 642 25.06 1.33 36.00
C PRO A 642 24.01 1.58 37.09
N GLY A 643 24.07 0.78 38.15
CA GLY A 643 23.14 0.88 39.29
C GLY A 643 21.68 0.54 38.98
N THR A 644 21.36 -0.03 37.81
CA THR A 644 19.98 -0.41 37.46
C THR A 644 19.89 -1.75 36.72
N ASN A 645 18.75 -2.43 36.85
CA ASN A 645 18.46 -3.68 36.13
C ASN A 645 17.91 -3.42 34.72
N ARG A 646 18.40 -2.38 34.03
CA ARG A 646 18.00 -2.03 32.66
C ARG A 646 19.11 -2.36 31.67
N PHE A 647 18.71 -2.92 30.54
CA PHE A 647 19.60 -3.41 29.50
C PHE A 647 19.36 -2.67 28.18
N GLU A 648 20.41 -2.03 27.65
CA GLU A 648 20.36 -1.25 26.41
C GLU A 648 21.42 -1.71 25.40
N ASN A 649 21.29 -1.23 24.15
CA ASN A 649 22.08 -1.73 23.02
C ASN A 649 23.51 -1.19 23.04
N ALA A 650 24.44 -2.06 23.44
CA ALA A 650 25.87 -1.75 23.56
C ALA A 650 26.61 -1.59 22.21
N GLU A 651 25.93 -1.59 21.06
CA GLU A 651 26.49 -1.11 19.79
C GLU A 651 26.22 0.38 19.50
N GLY A 652 25.35 1.02 20.29
CA GLY A 652 24.95 2.42 20.16
C GLY A 652 25.85 3.35 20.97
N ASP A 653 25.81 3.22 22.29
CA ASP A 653 26.57 4.05 23.22
C ASP A 653 27.36 3.15 24.19
N LYS A 654 28.68 3.06 23.98
CA LYS A 654 29.57 2.15 24.73
C LYS A 654 30.14 2.75 26.01
N ALA A 655 30.00 4.06 26.24
CA ALA A 655 30.65 4.74 27.35
C ALA A 655 29.84 4.73 28.66
N SER A 656 28.54 4.41 28.56
CA SER A 656 27.53 4.52 29.62
C SER A 656 26.97 3.17 30.12
N LEU A 657 27.53 2.05 29.65
CA LEU A 657 27.03 0.69 29.91
C LEU A 657 28.10 -0.24 30.51
N GLU A 658 27.71 -0.96 31.55
CA GLU A 658 28.45 -2.09 32.12
C GLU A 658 28.29 -3.34 31.25
N PHE A 659 29.39 -4.05 31.01
CA PHE A 659 29.36 -5.43 30.52
C PHE A 659 29.58 -6.36 31.71
N VAL A 660 28.71 -7.36 31.88
CA VAL A 660 28.91 -8.42 32.87
C VAL A 660 30.06 -9.31 32.40
N GLU A 661 31.05 -9.54 33.26
CA GLU A 661 32.18 -10.42 32.93
C GLU A 661 31.69 -11.87 32.76
N GLY A 662 32.40 -12.68 31.97
CA GLY A 662 31.99 -14.05 31.63
C GLY A 662 30.78 -14.16 30.69
N CYS A 663 29.93 -13.14 30.61
CA CYS A 663 28.63 -13.19 29.96
C CYS A 663 28.58 -12.45 28.61
N LEU A 664 27.78 -12.97 27.68
CA LEU A 664 27.38 -12.31 26.44
C LEU A 664 25.85 -12.33 26.31
N ILE A 665 25.22 -11.19 26.57
CA ILE A 665 23.76 -11.01 26.46
C ILE A 665 23.41 -10.58 25.03
N VAL A 666 22.57 -11.35 24.34
CA VAL A 666 22.23 -11.20 22.93
C VAL A 666 20.73 -11.12 22.74
N LYS A 667 20.25 -10.01 22.19
CA LYS A 667 18.84 -9.79 21.87
C LYS A 667 18.54 -10.10 20.40
N ILE A 668 17.50 -10.90 20.18
CA ILE A 668 16.96 -11.24 18.86
C ILE A 668 15.56 -10.58 18.75
N PRO A 669 15.46 -9.38 18.13
CA PRO A 669 14.24 -8.56 18.16
C PRO A 669 13.23 -8.90 17.04
N GLU A 670 13.37 -10.04 16.37
CA GLU A 670 12.60 -10.36 15.15
C GLU A 670 12.36 -11.88 14.95
N PRO A 671 11.44 -12.29 14.06
CA PRO A 671 11.24 -13.69 13.70
C PRO A 671 12.49 -14.36 13.12
N LEU A 672 12.68 -15.64 13.47
CA LEU A 672 13.77 -16.46 12.91
C LEU A 672 13.28 -17.24 11.69
N THR A 673 13.90 -16.98 10.54
CA THR A 673 13.51 -17.57 9.25
C THR A 673 14.73 -18.00 8.45
N PHE A 674 14.56 -18.92 7.49
CA PHE A 674 15.62 -19.34 6.56
C PHE A 674 16.38 -18.17 5.91
N ALA A 675 15.70 -17.03 5.71
CA ALA A 675 16.24 -15.84 5.08
C ALA A 675 17.22 -15.04 5.96
N ASN A 676 17.12 -15.11 7.30
CA ASN A 676 17.94 -14.32 8.21
C ASN A 676 18.85 -15.15 9.15
N THR A 677 18.56 -16.43 9.38
CA THR A 677 19.35 -17.28 10.30
C THR A 677 20.78 -17.57 9.82
N GLY A 678 21.03 -17.55 8.50
CA GLY A 678 22.38 -17.63 7.94
C GLY A 678 23.27 -16.45 8.35
N GLU A 679 22.75 -15.21 8.29
CA GLU A 679 23.49 -14.03 8.75
C GLU A 679 23.55 -13.95 10.29
N LEU A 680 22.57 -14.51 11.03
CA LEU A 680 22.61 -14.64 12.49
C LEU A 680 23.86 -15.42 12.94
N LYS A 681 24.09 -16.62 12.40
CA LYS A 681 25.26 -17.45 12.73
C LYS A 681 26.59 -16.73 12.44
N SER A 682 26.64 -15.95 11.34
CA SER A 682 27.79 -15.12 10.98
C SER A 682 27.99 -13.92 11.92
N ARG A 683 26.90 -13.26 12.35
CA ARG A 683 26.94 -12.11 13.27
C ARG A 683 27.32 -12.53 14.68
N LEU A 684 26.70 -13.57 15.25
CA LEU A 684 27.05 -14.10 16.58
C LEU A 684 28.55 -14.37 16.70
N ARG A 685 29.15 -15.03 15.69
CA ARG A 685 30.60 -15.26 15.64
C ARG A 685 31.43 -13.96 15.63
N ARG A 686 30.94 -12.87 15.03
CA ARG A 686 31.60 -11.55 15.14
C ARG A 686 31.42 -10.92 16.53
N LEU A 687 30.25 -11.08 17.17
CA LEU A 687 30.04 -10.61 18.55
C LEU A 687 30.98 -11.33 19.53
N GLU A 688 31.10 -12.66 19.41
CA GLU A 688 32.00 -13.48 20.23
C GLU A 688 33.48 -13.10 20.09
N LEU A 689 33.95 -12.84 18.85
CA LEU A 689 35.36 -12.57 18.58
C LEU A 689 35.75 -11.12 18.87
N TYR A 690 34.83 -10.16 18.67
CA TYR A 690 35.17 -8.73 18.61
C TYR A 690 34.32 -7.81 19.50
N GLY A 691 33.23 -8.29 20.11
CA GLY A 691 32.31 -7.45 20.89
C GLY A 691 31.59 -6.37 20.06
N THR A 692 31.45 -6.58 18.74
CA THR A 692 30.70 -5.72 17.81
C THR A 692 30.45 -6.43 16.48
N SER A 693 29.26 -6.25 15.90
CA SER A 693 28.87 -6.79 14.59
C SER A 693 29.61 -6.11 13.42
N LYS A 694 30.17 -4.90 13.67
CA LYS A 694 30.81 -4.00 12.70
C LYS A 694 32.31 -4.30 12.49
N ALA A 695 32.92 -5.20 13.27
CA ALA A 695 34.34 -5.53 13.13
C ALA A 695 34.65 -6.20 11.78
N HIS A 696 35.79 -5.84 11.19
CA HIS A 696 36.23 -6.42 9.92
C HIS A 696 36.74 -7.86 10.12
N PRO A 697 36.34 -8.86 9.30
CA PRO A 697 36.69 -10.27 9.51
C PRO A 697 38.19 -10.61 9.50
N ALA A 698 39.04 -9.72 8.98
CA ALA A 698 40.50 -9.90 8.98
C ALA A 698 41.18 -9.45 10.28
N LEU A 699 40.44 -8.90 11.25
CA LEU A 699 40.99 -8.56 12.57
C LEU A 699 41.29 -9.83 13.39
N PRO A 700 42.41 -9.87 14.15
CA PRO A 700 42.61 -10.91 15.15
C PRO A 700 41.55 -10.81 16.26
N ARG A 701 41.31 -11.92 16.96
CA ARG A 701 40.34 -12.01 18.06
C ARG A 701 40.65 -10.99 19.17
N LEU A 702 39.63 -10.24 19.62
CA LEU A 702 39.74 -9.18 20.62
C LEU A 702 39.11 -9.53 21.98
N ARG A 703 38.01 -10.30 22.03
CA ARG A 703 37.47 -10.87 23.28
C ARG A 703 38.16 -12.20 23.58
N SER A 704 38.52 -12.47 24.83
CA SER A 704 39.04 -13.78 25.27
C SER A 704 38.00 -14.90 25.12
N THR A 705 38.38 -16.14 25.41
CA THR A 705 37.45 -17.27 25.61
C THR A 705 36.56 -17.07 26.81
N ASP A 706 37.16 -16.63 27.91
CA ASP A 706 36.57 -16.56 29.24
C ASP A 706 35.48 -15.49 29.34
N MET A 707 35.56 -14.46 28.52
CA MET A 707 34.50 -13.46 28.33
C MET A 707 33.19 -14.02 27.76
N ASN A 708 33.16 -15.26 27.25
CA ASN A 708 31.99 -15.85 26.60
C ASN A 708 31.64 -17.23 27.22
N ARG A 709 31.80 -17.41 28.53
CA ARG A 709 31.43 -18.63 29.28
C ARG A 709 29.92 -18.85 29.35
N ASN A 710 29.17 -17.75 29.45
CA ASN A 710 27.71 -17.74 29.51
C ASN A 710 27.14 -16.93 28.35
N VAL A 711 26.13 -17.45 27.66
CA VAL A 711 25.40 -16.73 26.59
C VAL A 711 23.93 -16.66 26.95
N VAL A 712 23.37 -15.45 27.00
CA VAL A 712 21.96 -15.20 27.34
C VAL A 712 21.23 -14.69 26.11
N PHE A 713 20.29 -15.47 25.59
CA PHE A 713 19.44 -15.07 24.47
C PHE A 713 18.15 -14.41 24.98
N ASP A 714 17.95 -13.12 24.69
CA ASP A 714 16.65 -12.45 24.80
C ASP A 714 15.86 -12.71 23.52
N ILE A 715 14.91 -13.64 23.60
CA ILE A 715 14.08 -14.07 22.46
C ILE A 715 12.67 -13.44 22.44
N HIS A 716 12.44 -12.38 23.23
CA HIS A 716 11.15 -11.67 23.27
C HIS A 716 10.66 -11.21 21.87
N GLY A 717 11.58 -10.91 20.94
CA GLY A 717 11.25 -10.52 19.57
C GLY A 717 10.98 -11.67 18.60
N VAL A 718 11.25 -12.93 18.99
CA VAL A 718 11.06 -14.11 18.15
C VAL A 718 9.59 -14.53 18.21
N THR A 719 8.73 -13.75 17.54
CA THR A 719 7.27 -14.02 17.51
C THR A 719 6.91 -15.28 16.71
N SER A 720 7.79 -15.71 15.81
CA SER A 720 7.66 -16.95 15.04
C SER A 720 9.03 -17.46 14.62
N MET A 721 9.11 -18.77 14.40
CA MET A 721 10.30 -19.45 13.90
C MET A 721 9.89 -20.47 12.83
N ASP A 722 10.66 -20.61 11.75
CA ASP A 722 10.46 -21.67 10.74
C ASP A 722 11.38 -22.88 10.97
N GLY A 723 11.20 -23.96 10.20
CA GLY A 723 11.97 -25.20 10.38
C GLY A 723 13.48 -25.02 10.19
N SER A 724 13.89 -24.30 9.16
CA SER A 724 15.31 -24.01 8.88
C SER A 724 15.93 -23.08 9.93
N GLY A 725 15.18 -22.10 10.43
CA GLY A 725 15.59 -21.25 11.54
C GLY A 725 15.71 -22.02 12.86
N THR A 726 14.79 -22.95 13.11
CA THR A 726 14.85 -23.88 14.25
C THR A 726 16.11 -24.75 14.16
N GLN A 727 16.42 -25.31 12.99
CA GLN A 727 17.62 -26.11 12.76
C GLN A 727 18.90 -25.30 13.00
N VAL A 728 19.01 -24.10 12.42
CA VAL A 728 20.19 -23.24 12.61
C VAL A 728 20.35 -22.80 14.08
N LEU A 729 19.25 -22.51 14.79
CA LEU A 729 19.31 -22.24 16.23
C LEU A 729 19.74 -23.48 17.04
N THR A 730 19.23 -24.67 16.69
CA THR A 730 19.62 -25.96 17.29
C THR A 730 21.11 -26.20 17.09
N GLU A 731 21.65 -25.96 15.90
CA GLU A 731 23.10 -25.99 15.66
C GLU A 731 23.85 -24.98 16.53
N ILE A 732 23.39 -23.74 16.65
CA ILE A 732 24.04 -22.69 17.45
C ILE A 732 24.11 -23.11 18.93
N VAL A 733 23.01 -23.57 19.51
CA VAL A 733 22.95 -24.05 20.91
C VAL A 733 23.87 -25.25 21.10
N ARG A 734 23.82 -26.24 20.20
CA ARG A 734 24.68 -27.42 20.26
C ARG A 734 26.17 -27.04 20.22
N ASN A 735 26.57 -26.14 19.33
CA ASN A 735 27.96 -25.67 19.23
C ASN A 735 28.43 -24.95 20.52
N TYR A 736 27.54 -24.29 21.27
CA TYR A 736 27.89 -23.72 22.58
C TYR A 736 28.02 -24.81 23.66
N THR A 737 27.07 -25.73 23.71
CA THR A 737 27.06 -26.86 24.66
C THR A 737 28.30 -27.75 24.48
N GLU A 738 28.66 -28.09 23.24
CA GLU A 738 29.89 -28.81 22.85
C GLU A 738 31.18 -28.06 23.24
N ARG A 739 31.12 -26.73 23.39
CA ARG A 739 32.23 -25.87 23.84
C ARG A 739 32.25 -25.64 25.36
N GLY A 740 31.34 -26.24 26.13
CA GLY A 740 31.18 -25.98 27.56
C GLY A 740 30.65 -24.58 27.89
N VAL A 741 30.03 -23.90 26.93
CA VAL A 741 29.41 -22.58 27.11
C VAL A 741 27.95 -22.78 27.53
N ARG A 742 27.56 -22.18 28.67
CA ARG A 742 26.19 -22.27 29.20
C ARG A 742 25.25 -21.36 28.41
N VAL A 743 24.04 -21.82 28.09
CA VAL A 743 23.10 -21.12 27.19
C VAL A 743 21.73 -20.92 27.85
N TYR A 744 21.41 -19.67 28.17
CA TYR A 744 20.16 -19.29 28.82
C TYR A 744 19.22 -18.61 27.84
N PHE A 745 17.92 -18.87 27.97
CA PHE A 745 16.87 -18.25 27.18
C PHE A 745 15.97 -17.39 28.07
N SER A 746 15.91 -16.10 27.81
CA SER A 746 15.12 -15.12 28.56
C SER A 746 13.93 -14.61 27.73
N ARG A 747 12.84 -14.27 28.44
CA ARG A 747 11.58 -13.76 27.86
C ARG A 747 10.96 -14.71 26.81
N CYS A 748 11.00 -16.01 27.10
CA CYS A 748 10.36 -17.04 26.28
C CYS A 748 8.82 -16.87 26.27
N PRO A 749 8.11 -17.33 25.22
CA PRO A 749 6.65 -17.29 25.19
C PRO A 749 6.02 -18.12 26.31
N ALA A 750 5.45 -17.47 27.33
CA ALA A 750 4.93 -18.10 28.56
C ALA A 750 3.76 -19.10 28.37
N ARG A 751 3.28 -19.33 27.14
CA ARG A 751 2.32 -20.39 26.79
C ARG A 751 3.08 -21.52 26.09
N LYS A 752 3.13 -22.71 26.71
CA LYS A 752 3.76 -23.91 26.10
C LYS A 752 3.13 -24.31 24.75
N ASP A 753 1.90 -23.88 24.47
CA ASP A 753 1.24 -24.03 23.15
C ASP A 753 1.76 -23.13 22.04
N HIS A 754 2.62 -22.14 22.34
CA HIS A 754 3.15 -21.22 21.34
C HIS A 754 4.03 -21.97 20.34
N SER A 755 3.95 -21.61 19.05
CA SER A 755 4.65 -22.29 17.96
C SER A 755 6.16 -22.38 18.20
N VAL A 756 6.77 -21.28 18.67
CA VAL A 756 8.20 -21.20 18.99
C VAL A 756 8.59 -22.14 20.15
N TRP A 757 7.80 -22.22 21.22
CA TRP A 757 8.07 -23.14 22.33
C TRP A 757 8.00 -24.59 21.86
N ARG A 758 6.92 -24.94 21.13
CA ARG A 758 6.76 -26.29 20.57
C ARG A 758 7.92 -26.68 19.65
N LEU A 759 8.40 -25.76 18.82
CA LEU A 759 9.56 -25.97 17.96
C LEU A 759 10.83 -26.22 18.78
N MET A 760 11.18 -25.33 19.72
CA MET A 760 12.38 -25.48 20.57
C MET A 760 12.38 -26.76 21.41
N MET A 761 11.20 -27.19 21.88
CA MET A 761 11.03 -28.47 22.58
C MET A 761 11.20 -29.65 21.61
N SER A 762 10.57 -29.61 20.43
CA SER A 762 10.66 -30.68 19.42
C SER A 762 12.03 -30.83 18.76
N SER A 763 12.88 -29.79 18.80
CA SER A 763 14.22 -29.79 18.21
C SER A 763 15.34 -30.04 19.23
N GLY A 764 14.99 -30.40 20.48
CA GLY A 764 15.96 -30.69 21.53
C GLY A 764 16.68 -29.46 22.10
N ILE A 765 16.34 -28.22 21.71
CA ILE A 765 16.96 -27.01 22.28
C ILE A 765 16.70 -26.93 23.80
N VAL A 766 15.49 -27.30 24.23
CA VAL A 766 15.11 -27.31 25.66
C VAL A 766 15.91 -28.36 26.45
N GLU A 767 16.26 -29.49 25.83
CA GLU A 767 17.05 -30.56 26.43
C GLU A 767 18.55 -30.22 26.49
N MET A 768 19.11 -29.65 25.41
CA MET A 768 20.52 -29.26 25.34
C MET A 768 20.88 -28.06 26.23
N ALA A 769 19.94 -27.15 26.49
CA ALA A 769 20.12 -26.06 27.45
C ALA A 769 19.68 -26.46 28.88
N GLY A 770 18.74 -27.40 29.01
CA GLY A 770 18.09 -27.77 30.27
C GLY A 770 16.91 -26.86 30.62
N GLU A 771 15.83 -27.43 31.16
CA GLU A 771 14.59 -26.66 31.44
C GLU A 771 14.80 -25.49 32.42
N GLY A 772 15.76 -25.60 33.34
CA GLY A 772 16.09 -24.55 34.31
C GLY A 772 16.75 -23.29 33.70
N HIS A 773 17.25 -23.37 32.47
CA HIS A 773 17.89 -22.23 31.78
C HIS A 773 16.87 -21.37 30.98
N PHE A 774 15.57 -21.65 31.11
CA PHE A 774 14.47 -20.90 30.49
C PHE A 774 13.78 -19.98 31.51
N VAL A 775 14.08 -18.68 31.42
CA VAL A 775 13.72 -17.67 32.41
C VAL A 775 12.82 -16.55 31.86
N ASN A 776 12.19 -15.81 32.76
CA ASN A 776 11.25 -14.75 32.43
C ASN A 776 11.96 -13.44 32.08
N ASP A 777 13.14 -13.17 32.62
CA ASP A 777 13.90 -11.94 32.32
C ASP A 777 15.43 -12.14 32.27
N VAL A 778 16.14 -11.17 31.70
CA VAL A 778 17.61 -11.16 31.56
C VAL A 778 18.30 -11.15 32.93
N GLU A 779 17.76 -10.41 33.89
CA GLU A 779 18.25 -10.38 35.29
C GLU A 779 18.18 -11.77 35.96
N GLU A 780 17.13 -12.55 35.66
CA GLU A 780 16.94 -13.90 36.20
C GLU A 780 18.00 -14.86 35.62
N ALA A 781 18.35 -14.73 34.33
CA ALA A 781 19.46 -15.48 33.72
C ALA A 781 20.81 -15.12 34.34
N LEU A 782 21.08 -13.83 34.62
CA LEU A 782 22.35 -13.41 35.22
C LEU A 782 22.53 -13.98 36.63
N ARG A 783 21.49 -13.99 37.45
CA ARG A 783 21.54 -14.59 38.79
C ARG A 783 21.78 -16.10 38.74
N LEU A 784 21.23 -16.80 37.73
CA LEU A 784 21.57 -18.20 37.48
C LEU A 784 23.03 -18.37 37.05
N THR A 785 23.58 -17.49 36.20
CA THR A 785 25.01 -17.56 35.84
C THR A 785 25.92 -17.38 37.05
N GLU A 786 25.64 -16.40 37.92
CA GLU A 786 26.41 -16.14 39.15
C GLU A 786 26.32 -17.33 40.12
N TYR A 787 25.12 -17.89 40.32
CA TYR A 787 24.89 -19.05 41.18
C TYR A 787 25.60 -20.31 40.67
N GLU A 788 25.46 -20.65 39.38
CA GLU A 788 26.14 -21.81 38.79
C GLU A 788 27.66 -21.61 38.70
N GLU A 789 28.17 -20.38 38.55
CA GLU A 789 29.59 -20.09 38.67
C GLU A 789 30.09 -20.32 40.11
N SER A 790 29.37 -19.87 41.14
CA SER A 790 29.77 -20.12 42.54
C SER A 790 29.88 -21.61 42.88
N ILE A 791 28.91 -22.43 42.43
CA ILE A 791 28.94 -23.89 42.63
C ILE A 791 30.17 -24.52 41.96
N THR A 792 30.48 -24.12 40.72
CA THR A 792 31.70 -24.62 40.05
C THR A 792 32.99 -24.10 40.69
N GLY A 793 32.99 -22.88 41.25
CA GLY A 793 34.15 -22.32 41.95
C GLY A 793 34.49 -23.10 43.23
N GLU A 794 33.47 -23.45 44.03
CA GLU A 794 33.66 -24.31 45.21
C GLU A 794 34.08 -25.73 44.83
N SER A 795 33.49 -26.31 43.78
CA SER A 795 33.88 -27.65 43.28
C SER A 795 35.28 -27.69 42.67
N SER A 796 35.84 -26.55 42.24
CA SER A 796 37.25 -26.46 41.83
C SER A 796 38.18 -26.33 43.04
N ARG A 797 37.86 -25.47 44.02
CA ARG A 797 38.66 -25.34 45.26
C ARG A 797 38.77 -26.65 46.03
N ASN A 798 37.67 -27.42 46.12
CA ASN A 798 37.65 -28.74 46.74
C ASN A 798 38.28 -29.86 45.88
N ARG A 799 39.08 -29.50 44.86
CA ARG A 799 39.96 -30.40 44.08
C ARG A 799 41.42 -29.92 44.03
N GLU A 800 41.70 -28.71 44.50
CA GLU A 800 43.06 -28.16 44.67
C GLU A 800 43.53 -28.20 46.14
N LEU A 801 42.64 -28.68 47.04
CA LEU A 801 42.87 -29.06 48.43
C LEU A 801 42.78 -30.59 48.56
#